data_AF-A0A933NME6-F1
#
_entry.id   AF-A0A933NME6-F1
#
_cell.length_a   1.000
_cell.length_b   1.000
_cell.length_c   1.000
_cell.angle_alpha   90.00
_cell.angle_beta   90.00
_cell.angle_gamma   90.00
#
_symmetry.space_group_name_H-M   'P 1'
#
loop_
_entity.id
_entity.type
_entity.pdbx_description
1 polymer ?
#
loop_
_entity_poly.entity_id
_entity_poly.type
_entity_poly.pdbx_seq_one_letter_code
_entity_poly.pdbx_strand_id
1 'polypeptide(L)'
;MLDGSPDPTAEARRATRLFLWLALFLAVLGAMPLARRIKFDRINTRLEVIADLQGFREVARATSNSDDRLLADLAAAGVSAVAIRPCSTDQLAADGILEVQASAQPGRTRLRLAYPDRFSVASTTAALFPGTRAELDAVDVPVAGELFRKTPIFLDQEMVRKARAAGLEVVYRLPNVQWAGPEFLRYFIFMVPEGATVVFDEDSALGWPGSIGLVAKAFHVRNLRVGQVEFSGQDGVAELLAAQPVRSAFLHSIPPRELAKLPYSRLLPRWRRAAEERNVRHFYLHPLAPGQNPWDRKDLYQATFAYVRELFASLASAGFVKGEPVAANAYLSVALEGRHGSIYRAAAALGAACLVLAFLAMLEPFPVGWLRVAAVPIAAVCLASPRVAALAAAVGAAAVSAAVFERRTRWPLGLLATARELALVLGLNYVGGALLYEILSDPAYVMHRAAFSGVKLVYLAPIALACLELLRRERVRLLSVRLVALDLALVAAIVGGGALYLMRSGNFSAVPATQAEQGLRDRMEETLPARPRTKEFLIGYPALALLAFLAHGGSGCRPSWRARLLLLIAGTVAPVSIANSFCHLHSPVLLTAKRGLVGLVCGWAALLVLWPLRRAAALAAGGPYVSFSGYFGYGNLGDEWMLANELRAAREAAQERASLLVFLRGPGPPGVAVADRWSPADIVAGMAASRVHVSGGGGLFQDSTGPFTFPYYLTYPALARLLGTCDTVFAGHSFGGLARPWYRSLLAWYTIRAELTLARDPTSAAALKRWAGEAGQVPHAEEWPEIGVDPVFWYEPRRERRHESSRILGVNLRSTTAFPREVLARVADGLRSAAASRGLTVRFLALFPEQDLPFLLGIAAPDEIREVDPDNAVSVFSELKAVVAMRYHAMLLAALTGTPLLALSYDPKTEALLSECRHDRRLDPGPAAEAAASAERALAALLDDPVRPTERLAAWARSQLEEGKKSRQRFIEVLADRLRDR
;
A
#
# COMPACT_ATOMS: atom_id res chain seq x y z
N MET A 1 -39.10 -6.11 49.96
CA MET A 1 -38.27 -6.93 49.04
C MET A 1 -38.91 -6.98 47.64
N LEU A 2 -39.13 -5.82 47.02
CA LEU A 2 -39.71 -5.70 45.68
C LEU A 2 -38.97 -4.56 44.99
N ASP A 3 -37.98 -4.89 44.17
CA ASP A 3 -37.60 -4.01 43.06
C ASP A 3 -36.96 -4.86 41.96
N GLY A 4 -37.84 -5.54 41.21
CA GLY A 4 -37.51 -6.24 39.97
C GLY A 4 -37.39 -5.27 38.80
N SER A 5 -36.68 -4.15 38.95
CA SER A 5 -36.41 -3.27 37.82
C SER A 5 -35.25 -3.84 36.99
N PRO A 6 -35.44 -4.07 35.68
CA PRO A 6 -34.37 -4.60 34.83
C PRO A 6 -33.21 -3.60 34.74
N ASP A 7 -31.98 -4.12 34.77
CA ASP A 7 -30.75 -3.34 34.58
C ASP A 7 -30.86 -2.46 33.31
N PRO A 8 -30.88 -1.11 33.44
CA PRO A 8 -31.10 -0.20 32.31
C PRO A 8 -30.06 -0.36 31.20
N THR A 9 -28.85 -0.86 31.53
CA THR A 9 -27.81 -1.15 30.54
C THR A 9 -28.09 -2.44 29.74
N ALA A 10 -28.82 -3.39 30.34
CA ALA A 10 -29.23 -4.62 29.66
C ALA A 10 -30.37 -4.35 28.68
N GLU A 11 -31.31 -3.49 29.04
CA GLU A 11 -32.41 -3.08 28.15
C GLU A 11 -31.90 -2.28 26.94
N ALA A 12 -31.00 -1.31 27.14
CA ALA A 12 -30.39 -0.54 26.06
C ALA A 12 -29.63 -1.43 25.06
N ARG A 13 -28.92 -2.45 25.55
CA ARG A 13 -28.24 -3.46 24.71
C ARG A 13 -29.22 -4.30 23.90
N ARG A 14 -30.35 -4.72 24.49
CA ARG A 14 -31.41 -5.46 23.78
C ARG A 14 -32.07 -4.60 22.70
N ALA A 15 -32.40 -3.34 23.02
CA ALA A 15 -32.97 -2.38 22.07
C ALA A 15 -32.02 -2.12 20.89
N THR A 16 -30.73 -1.89 21.17
CA THR A 16 -29.71 -1.71 20.11
C THR A 16 -29.69 -2.92 19.17
N ARG A 17 -29.61 -4.15 19.71
CA ARG A 17 -29.60 -5.37 18.88
C ARG A 17 -30.86 -5.53 18.06
N LEU A 18 -32.03 -5.28 18.64
CA LEU A 18 -33.32 -5.34 17.96
C LEU A 18 -33.35 -4.39 16.75
N PHE A 19 -32.98 -3.12 16.94
CA PHE A 19 -32.96 -2.15 15.85
C PHE A 19 -31.92 -2.48 14.76
N LEU A 20 -30.77 -3.04 15.11
CA LEU A 20 -29.79 -3.49 14.10
C LEU A 20 -30.31 -4.68 13.28
N TRP A 21 -30.97 -5.66 13.92
CA TRP A 21 -31.60 -6.77 13.20
C TRP A 21 -32.76 -6.30 12.33
N LEU A 22 -33.58 -5.36 12.81
CA LEU A 22 -34.63 -4.73 12.01
C LEU A 22 -34.06 -3.98 10.80
N ALA A 23 -32.99 -3.19 10.99
CA ALA A 23 -32.33 -2.50 9.89
C ALA A 23 -31.79 -3.47 8.84
N LEU A 24 -31.15 -4.57 9.27
CA LEU A 24 -30.67 -5.61 8.37
C LEU A 24 -31.82 -6.32 7.65
N PHE A 25 -32.88 -6.70 8.38
CA PHE A 25 -34.06 -7.34 7.79
C PHE A 25 -34.71 -6.44 6.75
N LEU A 26 -34.87 -5.14 7.05
CA LEU A 26 -35.45 -4.17 6.12
C LEU A 26 -34.56 -3.91 4.90
N ALA A 27 -33.24 -3.92 5.06
CA ALA A 27 -32.30 -3.87 3.93
C ALA A 27 -32.40 -5.12 3.05
N VAL A 28 -32.59 -6.31 3.65
CA VAL A 28 -32.75 -7.55 2.87
C VAL A 28 -34.12 -7.60 2.18
N LEU A 29 -35.19 -7.21 2.88
CA LEU A 29 -36.55 -7.09 2.32
C LEU A 29 -36.58 -6.08 1.17
N GLY A 30 -35.80 -5.01 1.31
CA GLY A 30 -35.63 -3.93 0.34
C GLY A 30 -34.70 -4.26 -0.83
N ALA A 31 -33.95 -5.37 -0.79
CA ALA A 31 -32.82 -5.62 -1.70
C ALA A 31 -33.17 -5.85 -3.18
N MET A 32 -34.46 -5.85 -3.54
CA MET A 32 -34.91 -6.16 -4.90
C MET A 32 -34.43 -5.13 -5.97
N PRO A 33 -34.57 -3.80 -5.79
CA PRO A 33 -33.99 -2.81 -6.71
C PRO A 33 -32.46 -2.97 -6.84
N LEU A 34 -31.78 -3.30 -5.74
CA LEU A 34 -30.34 -3.55 -5.72
C LEU A 34 -29.98 -4.79 -6.55
N ALA A 35 -30.74 -5.89 -6.42
CA ALA A 35 -30.55 -7.10 -7.20
C ALA A 35 -30.80 -6.87 -8.69
N ARG A 36 -31.86 -6.13 -9.06
CA ARG A 36 -32.11 -5.73 -10.46
C ARG A 36 -30.99 -4.85 -11.00
N ARG A 37 -30.44 -3.95 -10.17
CA ARG A 37 -29.29 -3.13 -10.56
C ARG A 37 -28.07 -3.99 -10.86
N ILE A 38 -27.74 -4.93 -9.98
CA ILE A 38 -26.59 -5.83 -10.18
C ILE A 38 -26.76 -6.63 -11.48
N LYS A 39 -27.98 -7.12 -11.78
CA LYS A 39 -28.27 -7.80 -13.04
C LYS A 39 -28.11 -6.85 -14.24
N PHE A 40 -28.61 -5.62 -14.13
CA PHE A 40 -28.49 -4.60 -15.16
C PHE A 40 -27.04 -4.24 -15.46
N ASP A 41 -26.22 -3.97 -14.44
CA ASP A 41 -24.81 -3.61 -14.62
C ASP A 41 -24.00 -4.73 -15.32
N ARG A 42 -24.39 -6.00 -15.12
CA ARG A 42 -23.75 -7.15 -15.79
C ARG A 42 -24.10 -7.28 -17.27
N ILE A 43 -25.33 -6.89 -17.66
CA ILE A 43 -25.77 -6.97 -19.06
C ILE A 43 -25.45 -5.68 -19.84
N ASN A 44 -25.24 -4.57 -19.14
CA ASN A 44 -24.96 -3.27 -19.74
C ASN A 44 -23.47 -3.15 -20.13
N THR A 45 -23.03 -3.93 -21.11
CA THR A 45 -21.63 -3.98 -21.60
C THR A 45 -21.45 -3.36 -22.99
N ARG A 46 -22.54 -2.94 -23.64
CA ARG A 46 -22.51 -2.35 -24.98
C ARG A 46 -22.20 -0.85 -24.91
N LEU A 47 -21.28 -0.40 -25.76
CA LEU A 47 -20.80 0.97 -25.83
C LEU A 47 -21.04 1.57 -27.22
N GLU A 48 -21.45 2.83 -27.23
CA GLU A 48 -21.51 3.68 -28.40
C GLU A 48 -20.39 4.71 -28.34
N VAL A 49 -19.60 4.79 -29.41
CA VAL A 49 -18.56 5.81 -29.57
C VAL A 49 -18.99 6.77 -30.68
N ILE A 50 -19.08 8.04 -30.32
CA ILE A 50 -19.48 9.16 -31.17
C ILE A 50 -18.22 9.98 -31.46
N ALA A 51 -17.81 10.09 -32.72
CA ALA A 51 -16.67 10.91 -33.11
C ALA A 51 -17.11 12.35 -33.43
N ASP A 52 -16.38 13.34 -32.92
CA ASP A 52 -16.54 14.74 -33.28
C ASP A 52 -16.07 14.99 -34.72
N LEU A 53 -17.00 14.97 -35.67
CA LEU A 53 -16.66 14.96 -37.09
C LEU A 53 -15.85 16.18 -37.51
N GLN A 54 -16.16 17.36 -36.95
CA GLN A 54 -15.46 18.59 -37.30
C GLN A 54 -13.96 18.50 -36.96
N GLY A 55 -13.62 18.11 -35.73
CA GLY A 55 -12.23 17.94 -35.33
C GLY A 55 -11.50 16.88 -36.17
N PHE A 56 -12.14 15.74 -36.42
CA PHE A 56 -11.54 14.69 -37.25
C PHE A 56 -11.33 15.12 -38.72
N ARG A 57 -12.23 15.95 -39.27
CA ARG A 57 -12.07 16.54 -40.62
C ARG A 57 -10.91 17.52 -40.68
N GLU A 58 -10.68 18.32 -39.64
CA GLU A 58 -9.53 19.22 -39.58
C GLU A 58 -8.21 18.45 -39.65
N VAL A 59 -8.10 17.34 -38.90
CA VAL A 59 -6.91 16.45 -38.95
C VAL A 59 -6.78 15.75 -40.30
N ALA A 60 -7.89 15.31 -40.91
CA ALA A 60 -7.89 14.68 -42.22
C ALA A 60 -7.44 15.65 -43.33
N ARG A 61 -8.00 16.88 -43.35
CA ARG A 61 -7.63 17.92 -44.32
C ARG A 61 -6.17 18.33 -44.19
N ALA A 62 -5.65 18.45 -42.96
CA ALA A 62 -4.24 18.76 -42.69
C ALA A 62 -3.27 17.69 -43.23
N THR A 63 -3.75 16.49 -43.49
CA THR A 63 -2.97 15.35 -44.02
C THR A 63 -3.43 14.94 -45.43
N SER A 64 -4.19 15.80 -46.11
CA SER A 64 -4.71 15.59 -47.47
C SER A 64 -5.59 14.34 -47.64
N ASN A 65 -6.28 13.91 -46.58
CA ASN A 65 -7.25 12.81 -46.62
C ASN A 65 -8.66 13.32 -46.95
N SER A 66 -9.38 12.60 -47.82
CA SER A 66 -10.77 12.92 -48.21
C SER A 66 -11.79 12.60 -47.10
N ASP A 67 -12.93 13.28 -47.11
CA ASP A 67 -14.05 13.00 -46.20
C ASP A 67 -14.57 11.54 -46.30
N ASP A 68 -14.63 10.96 -47.52
CA ASP A 68 -15.11 9.58 -47.72
C ASP A 68 -14.19 8.55 -47.06
N ARG A 69 -12.86 8.73 -47.23
CA ARG A 69 -11.85 7.94 -46.52
C ARG A 69 -11.97 8.09 -45.00
N LEU A 70 -12.14 9.31 -44.50
CA LEU A 70 -12.30 9.56 -43.06
C LEU A 70 -13.49 8.80 -42.48
N LEU A 71 -14.64 8.84 -43.14
CA LEU A 71 -15.84 8.12 -42.70
C LEU A 71 -15.64 6.60 -42.74
N ALA A 72 -15.00 6.07 -43.79
CA ALA A 72 -14.67 4.65 -43.88
C ALA A 72 -13.70 4.21 -42.76
N ASP A 73 -12.65 5.00 -42.50
CA ASP A 73 -11.66 4.72 -41.45
C ASP A 73 -12.30 4.81 -40.04
N LEU A 74 -13.22 5.75 -39.80
CA LEU A 74 -13.99 5.83 -38.54
C LEU A 74 -14.88 4.59 -38.34
N ALA A 75 -15.62 4.20 -39.38
CA ALA A 75 -16.46 3.00 -39.34
C ALA A 75 -15.63 1.74 -39.07
N ALA A 76 -14.50 1.59 -39.79
CA ALA A 76 -13.57 0.48 -39.65
C ALA A 76 -12.88 0.46 -38.26
N ALA A 77 -12.60 1.62 -37.68
CA ALA A 77 -12.05 1.72 -36.33
C ALA A 77 -13.04 1.33 -35.22
N GLY A 78 -14.32 1.14 -35.55
CA GLY A 78 -15.35 0.73 -34.59
C GLY A 78 -16.25 1.87 -34.11
N VAL A 79 -16.08 3.10 -34.62
CA VAL A 79 -16.97 4.23 -34.30
C VAL A 79 -18.41 3.88 -34.68
N SER A 80 -19.36 4.31 -33.85
CA SER A 80 -20.78 3.98 -34.00
C SER A 80 -21.55 5.14 -34.64
N ALA A 81 -21.18 6.36 -34.29
CA ALA A 81 -21.84 7.57 -34.74
C ALA A 81 -20.85 8.71 -34.97
N VAL A 82 -21.26 9.70 -35.74
CA VAL A 82 -20.52 10.96 -35.92
C VAL A 82 -21.39 12.13 -35.48
N ALA A 83 -20.79 13.04 -34.73
CA ALA A 83 -21.42 14.28 -34.32
C ALA A 83 -21.21 15.35 -35.39
N ILE A 84 -22.31 15.85 -35.96
CA ILE A 84 -22.29 16.86 -37.01
C ILE A 84 -22.77 18.19 -36.42
N ARG A 85 -21.92 19.21 -36.58
CA ARG A 85 -22.24 20.60 -36.24
C ARG A 85 -22.75 21.33 -37.48
N PRO A 86 -23.76 22.20 -37.35
CA PRO A 86 -24.11 23.14 -38.41
C PRO A 86 -22.90 24.03 -38.77
N CYS A 87 -22.81 24.43 -40.04
CA CYS A 87 -21.81 25.34 -40.56
C CYS A 87 -22.31 26.78 -40.49
N SER A 88 -21.39 27.72 -40.28
CA SER A 88 -21.65 29.15 -40.42
C SER A 88 -21.50 29.61 -41.87
N THR A 89 -22.01 30.79 -42.18
CA THR A 89 -21.86 31.38 -43.54
C THR A 89 -20.38 31.59 -43.88
N ASP A 90 -19.58 32.07 -42.93
CA ASP A 90 -18.14 32.29 -43.12
C ASP A 90 -17.38 30.97 -43.37
N GLN A 91 -17.75 29.90 -42.68
CA GLN A 91 -17.15 28.58 -42.89
C GLN A 91 -17.48 28.02 -44.29
N LEU A 92 -18.73 28.15 -44.73
CA LEU A 92 -19.13 27.71 -46.07
C LEU A 92 -18.45 28.54 -47.17
N ALA A 93 -18.24 29.84 -46.93
CA ALA A 93 -17.50 30.69 -47.84
C ALA A 93 -16.01 30.34 -47.90
N ALA A 94 -15.38 30.08 -46.75
CA ALA A 94 -13.98 29.65 -46.68
C ALA A 94 -13.75 28.28 -47.35
N ASP A 95 -14.73 27.37 -47.27
CA ASP A 95 -14.71 26.06 -47.94
C ASP A 95 -15.04 26.16 -49.45
N GLY A 96 -15.31 27.35 -50.00
CA GLY A 96 -15.62 27.57 -51.42
C GLY A 96 -17.00 27.06 -51.86
N ILE A 97 -17.90 26.81 -50.91
CA ILE A 97 -19.24 26.25 -51.14
C ILE A 97 -20.26 27.37 -51.36
N LEU A 98 -20.01 28.54 -50.78
CA LEU A 98 -20.91 29.68 -50.78
C LEU A 98 -20.15 30.94 -51.19
N GLU A 99 -20.64 31.62 -52.22
CA GLU A 99 -20.13 32.94 -52.60
C GLU A 99 -20.98 34.03 -51.94
N VAL A 100 -20.29 34.97 -51.29
CA VAL A 100 -20.93 36.15 -50.68
C VAL A 100 -20.74 37.32 -51.63
N GLN A 101 -21.82 37.76 -52.28
CA GLN A 101 -21.83 38.88 -53.21
C GLN A 101 -22.63 40.06 -52.66
N ALA A 102 -22.32 41.28 -53.09
CA ALA A 102 -23.16 42.44 -52.78
C ALA A 102 -24.50 42.30 -53.52
N SER A 103 -25.62 42.46 -52.81
CA SER A 103 -26.94 42.42 -53.46
C SER A 103 -27.18 43.70 -54.26
N ALA A 104 -27.98 43.63 -55.32
CA ALA A 104 -28.43 44.81 -56.06
C ALA A 104 -29.37 45.72 -55.23
N GLN A 105 -29.90 45.21 -54.11
CA GLN A 105 -30.71 45.97 -53.16
C GLN A 105 -29.83 46.56 -52.05
N PRO A 106 -29.90 47.87 -51.76
CA PRO A 106 -29.13 48.50 -50.69
C PRO A 106 -29.36 47.83 -49.33
N GLY A 107 -28.28 47.54 -48.60
CA GLY A 107 -28.34 46.94 -47.26
C GLY A 107 -28.59 45.42 -47.23
N ARG A 108 -28.56 44.74 -48.39
CA ARG A 108 -28.69 43.28 -48.49
C ARG A 108 -27.41 42.65 -49.04
N THR A 109 -27.18 41.40 -48.68
CA THR A 109 -26.08 40.57 -49.17
C THR A 109 -26.68 39.41 -49.96
N ARG A 110 -26.19 39.15 -51.17
CA ARG A 110 -26.60 38.02 -52.00
C ARG A 110 -25.71 36.83 -51.69
N LEU A 111 -26.28 35.75 -51.17
CA LEU A 111 -25.58 34.49 -50.97
C LEU A 111 -25.85 33.60 -52.19
N ARG A 112 -24.80 33.24 -52.95
CA ARG A 112 -24.91 32.34 -54.10
C ARG A 112 -24.29 31.00 -53.74
N LEU A 113 -25.03 29.92 -53.98
CA LEU A 113 -24.63 28.56 -53.62
C LEU A 113 -23.98 27.87 -54.82
N ALA A 114 -22.80 27.31 -54.63
CA ALA A 114 -22.21 26.41 -55.63
C ALA A 114 -22.94 25.06 -55.67
N TYR A 115 -23.55 24.65 -54.53
CA TYR A 115 -24.25 23.37 -54.35
C TYR A 115 -25.56 23.55 -53.56
N PRO A 116 -26.67 23.92 -54.23
CA PRO A 116 -27.95 24.27 -53.58
C PRO A 116 -28.56 23.12 -52.77
N ASP A 117 -28.46 21.89 -53.26
CA ASP A 117 -29.07 20.70 -52.64
C ASP A 117 -28.32 20.18 -51.40
N ARG A 118 -27.09 20.67 -51.17
CA ARG A 118 -26.21 20.17 -50.11
C ARG A 118 -26.53 20.77 -48.74
N PHE A 119 -26.95 22.03 -48.72
CA PHE A 119 -27.22 22.78 -47.51
C PHE A 119 -28.63 23.36 -47.59
N SER A 120 -29.41 23.26 -46.52
CA SER A 120 -30.81 23.73 -46.46
C SER A 120 -30.93 25.27 -46.43
N VAL A 121 -30.15 25.98 -47.24
CA VAL A 121 -29.92 27.43 -47.12
C VAL A 121 -31.16 28.24 -47.45
N ALA A 122 -31.89 27.90 -48.52
CA ALA A 122 -33.08 28.64 -48.93
C ALA A 122 -34.18 28.61 -47.87
N SER A 123 -34.48 27.43 -47.32
CA SER A 123 -35.50 27.25 -46.27
C SER A 123 -35.06 27.80 -44.92
N THR A 124 -33.80 27.62 -44.51
CA THR A 124 -33.26 28.19 -43.26
C THR A 124 -33.30 29.71 -43.31
N THR A 125 -32.93 30.28 -44.44
CA THR A 125 -32.96 31.73 -44.68
C THR A 125 -34.39 32.28 -44.69
N ALA A 126 -35.34 31.58 -45.32
CA ALA A 126 -36.75 31.98 -45.33
C ALA A 126 -37.38 31.97 -43.93
N ALA A 127 -37.00 31.00 -43.08
CA ALA A 127 -37.44 30.94 -41.68
C ALA A 127 -36.84 32.06 -40.81
N LEU A 128 -35.62 32.51 -41.13
CA LEU A 128 -34.92 33.58 -40.42
C LEU A 128 -35.37 34.99 -40.84
N PHE A 129 -35.73 35.15 -42.11
CA PHE A 129 -36.09 36.45 -42.69
C PHE A 129 -37.36 36.30 -43.55
N PRO A 130 -38.55 36.31 -42.94
CA PRO A 130 -39.83 36.23 -43.65
C PRO A 130 -39.93 37.35 -44.71
N GLY A 131 -40.33 37.00 -45.95
CA GLY A 131 -40.43 37.94 -47.07
C GLY A 131 -39.19 38.00 -47.99
N THR A 132 -38.19 37.15 -47.77
CA THR A 132 -37.02 37.03 -48.65
C THR A 132 -37.35 36.22 -49.90
N ARG A 133 -37.05 36.75 -51.10
CA ARG A 133 -37.14 36.01 -52.37
C ARG A 133 -35.97 35.02 -52.47
N ALA A 134 -36.28 33.73 -52.49
CA ALA A 134 -35.31 32.69 -52.81
C ALA A 134 -35.38 32.36 -54.31
N GLU A 135 -34.26 32.45 -55.01
CA GLU A 135 -34.05 31.84 -56.33
C GLU A 135 -33.39 30.46 -56.12
N LEU A 136 -33.42 29.57 -57.11
CA LEU A 136 -32.92 28.19 -57.00
C LEU A 136 -31.48 28.11 -56.44
N ASP A 137 -30.61 29.04 -56.82
CA ASP A 137 -29.17 29.02 -56.48
C ASP A 137 -28.69 30.25 -55.70
N ALA A 138 -29.59 31.20 -55.37
CA ALA A 138 -29.22 32.45 -54.72
C ALA A 138 -30.32 32.98 -53.79
N VAL A 139 -29.91 33.55 -52.65
CA VAL A 139 -30.82 34.14 -51.67
C VAL A 139 -30.33 35.51 -51.22
N ASP A 140 -31.17 36.54 -51.36
CA ASP A 140 -30.86 37.91 -50.94
C ASP A 140 -31.23 38.12 -49.48
N VAL A 141 -30.27 38.13 -48.56
CA VAL A 141 -30.52 38.26 -47.12
C VAL A 141 -30.28 39.68 -46.60
N PRO A 142 -31.06 40.16 -45.62
CA PRO A 142 -30.83 41.46 -44.97
C PRO A 142 -29.68 41.36 -43.96
N VAL A 143 -28.49 40.93 -44.41
CA VAL A 143 -27.37 40.58 -43.53
C VAL A 143 -26.20 41.52 -43.78
N ALA A 144 -26.18 42.60 -42.99
CA ALA A 144 -24.98 43.39 -42.68
C ALA A 144 -24.37 42.98 -41.31
N GLY A 145 -25.02 42.08 -40.56
CA GLY A 145 -24.63 41.74 -39.20
C GLY A 145 -23.56 40.64 -39.10
N GLU A 146 -22.45 40.96 -38.45
CA GLU A 146 -21.34 40.04 -38.13
C GLU A 146 -21.81 38.76 -37.40
N LEU A 147 -22.85 38.88 -36.57
CA LEU A 147 -23.39 37.80 -35.76
C LEU A 147 -23.98 36.66 -36.61
N PHE A 148 -24.73 36.96 -37.67
CA PHE A 148 -25.30 35.93 -38.56
C PHE A 148 -24.19 35.18 -39.31
N ARG A 149 -23.18 35.89 -39.80
CA ARG A 149 -22.07 35.30 -40.57
C ARG A 149 -21.29 34.25 -39.77
N LYS A 150 -21.12 34.51 -38.47
CA LYS A 150 -20.44 33.63 -37.52
C LYS A 150 -21.32 32.56 -36.88
N THR A 151 -22.65 32.70 -36.89
CA THR A 151 -23.55 31.74 -36.24
C THR A 151 -23.67 30.45 -37.08
N PRO A 152 -23.40 29.26 -36.52
CA PRO A 152 -23.54 27.99 -37.23
C PRO A 152 -25.01 27.54 -37.30
N ILE A 153 -25.63 27.64 -38.47
CA ILE A 153 -27.08 27.35 -38.66
C ILE A 153 -27.38 26.46 -39.88
N PHE A 154 -26.40 26.18 -40.74
CA PHE A 154 -26.60 25.40 -41.96
C PHE A 154 -26.12 23.96 -41.79
N LEU A 155 -27.03 22.99 -41.87
CA LEU A 155 -26.70 21.57 -41.76
C LEU A 155 -26.27 20.99 -43.13
N ASP A 156 -25.12 20.31 -43.19
CA ASP A 156 -24.62 19.62 -44.40
C ASP A 156 -25.38 18.29 -44.61
N GLN A 157 -26.40 18.30 -45.45
CA GLN A 157 -27.25 17.14 -45.72
C GLN A 157 -26.53 16.05 -46.53
N GLU A 158 -25.55 16.43 -47.36
CA GLU A 158 -24.72 15.46 -48.07
C GLU A 158 -23.81 14.71 -47.09
N MET A 159 -23.20 15.41 -46.14
CA MET A 159 -22.39 14.77 -45.10
C MET A 159 -23.22 13.80 -44.24
N VAL A 160 -24.46 14.17 -43.88
CA VAL A 160 -25.40 13.28 -43.19
C VAL A 160 -25.66 12.02 -44.01
N ARG A 161 -25.89 12.14 -45.33
CA ARG A 161 -26.09 11.00 -46.23
C ARG A 161 -24.84 10.12 -46.32
N LYS A 162 -23.65 10.72 -46.48
CA LYS A 162 -22.37 10.01 -46.56
C LYS A 162 -22.06 9.25 -45.27
N ALA A 163 -22.26 9.87 -44.11
CA ALA A 163 -22.09 9.22 -42.81
C ALA A 163 -22.99 7.98 -42.68
N ARG A 164 -24.28 8.12 -43.01
CA ARG A 164 -25.23 7.00 -43.00
C ARG A 164 -24.85 5.90 -44.00
N ALA A 165 -24.40 6.26 -45.19
CA ALA A 165 -23.92 5.31 -46.19
C ALA A 165 -22.68 4.52 -45.73
N ALA A 166 -21.82 5.13 -44.92
CA ALA A 166 -20.69 4.48 -44.26
C ALA A 166 -21.10 3.62 -43.04
N GLY A 167 -22.40 3.51 -42.73
CA GLY A 167 -22.92 2.76 -41.58
C GLY A 167 -22.75 3.47 -40.24
N LEU A 168 -22.55 4.80 -40.24
CA LEU A 168 -22.42 5.63 -39.04
C LEU A 168 -23.75 6.34 -38.76
N GLU A 169 -24.21 6.24 -37.52
CA GLU A 169 -25.33 7.03 -37.02
C GLU A 169 -24.95 8.52 -36.92
N VAL A 170 -25.94 9.41 -36.92
CA VAL A 170 -25.70 10.86 -36.90
C VAL A 170 -26.25 11.47 -35.61
N VAL A 171 -25.35 12.10 -34.86
CA VAL A 171 -25.67 12.90 -33.67
C VAL A 171 -25.59 14.38 -34.05
N TYR A 172 -26.61 15.15 -33.69
CA TYR A 172 -26.71 16.56 -34.07
C TYR A 172 -26.16 17.46 -32.97
N ARG A 173 -25.17 18.28 -33.30
CA ARG A 173 -24.53 19.21 -32.35
C ARG A 173 -25.08 20.62 -32.54
N LEU A 174 -26.08 21.00 -31.75
CA LEU A 174 -26.80 22.26 -31.93
C LEU A 174 -26.26 23.39 -31.03
N PRO A 175 -25.90 24.56 -31.57
CA PRO A 175 -25.52 25.73 -30.78
C PRO A 175 -26.73 26.44 -30.19
N ASN A 176 -26.50 27.21 -29.12
CA ASN A 176 -27.52 28.13 -28.62
C ASN A 176 -27.51 29.44 -29.42
N VAL A 177 -28.56 29.67 -30.20
CA VAL A 177 -28.70 30.88 -31.02
C VAL A 177 -29.54 31.92 -30.27
N GLN A 178 -28.87 32.76 -29.47
CA GLN A 178 -29.53 33.69 -28.54
C GLN A 178 -30.38 34.78 -29.23
N TRP A 179 -30.00 35.18 -30.44
CA TRP A 179 -30.71 36.21 -31.21
C TRP A 179 -31.93 35.66 -31.99
N ALA A 180 -32.14 34.35 -32.00
CA ALA A 180 -33.19 33.74 -32.80
C ALA A 180 -34.57 33.75 -32.14
N GLY A 181 -35.60 34.04 -32.95
CA GLY A 181 -37.00 34.00 -32.52
C GLY A 181 -37.62 32.59 -32.49
N PRO A 182 -38.84 32.45 -31.93
CA PRO A 182 -39.55 31.17 -31.80
C PRO A 182 -39.73 30.37 -33.11
N GLU A 183 -40.00 31.06 -34.23
CA GLU A 183 -40.21 30.41 -35.53
C GLU A 183 -38.92 29.79 -36.09
N PHE A 184 -37.78 30.46 -35.91
CA PHE A 184 -36.48 29.86 -36.24
C PHE A 184 -36.23 28.62 -35.40
N LEU A 185 -36.44 28.70 -34.08
CA LEU A 185 -36.17 27.57 -33.18
C LEU A 185 -37.02 26.36 -33.55
N ARG A 186 -38.29 26.56 -33.93
CA ARG A 186 -39.15 25.48 -34.46
C ARG A 186 -38.51 24.86 -35.70
N TYR A 187 -38.22 25.67 -36.71
CA TYR A 187 -37.61 25.20 -37.96
C TYR A 187 -36.29 24.47 -37.72
N PHE A 188 -35.41 25.03 -36.88
CA PHE A 188 -34.10 24.49 -36.57
C PHE A 188 -34.20 23.09 -35.95
N ILE A 189 -35.21 22.86 -35.11
CA ILE A 189 -35.54 21.55 -34.54
C ILE A 189 -36.20 20.62 -35.58
N PHE A 190 -37.00 21.14 -36.51
CA PHE A 190 -37.59 20.35 -37.60
C PHE A 190 -36.56 19.79 -38.58
N MET A 191 -35.41 20.46 -38.75
CA MET A 191 -34.29 19.94 -39.56
C MET A 191 -33.64 18.69 -38.95
N VAL A 192 -33.82 18.47 -37.65
CA VAL A 192 -33.34 17.27 -36.98
C VAL A 192 -34.36 16.14 -37.19
N PRO A 193 -33.94 14.96 -37.69
CA PRO A 193 -34.80 13.80 -37.87
C PRO A 193 -35.47 13.39 -36.56
N GLU A 194 -36.70 12.89 -36.66
CA GLU A 194 -37.43 12.34 -35.53
C GLU A 194 -36.62 11.20 -34.86
N GLY A 195 -36.60 11.14 -33.53
CA GLY A 195 -35.86 10.09 -32.81
C GLY A 195 -34.35 10.30 -32.65
N ALA A 196 -33.78 11.34 -33.28
CA ALA A 196 -32.35 11.60 -33.27
C ALA A 196 -31.82 12.09 -31.91
N THR A 197 -30.52 11.89 -31.69
CA THR A 197 -29.81 12.39 -30.50
C THR A 197 -29.21 13.77 -30.78
N VAL A 198 -29.47 14.71 -29.87
CA VAL A 198 -28.96 16.08 -29.92
C VAL A 198 -28.02 16.30 -28.75
N VAL A 199 -26.80 16.74 -29.03
CA VAL A 199 -25.85 17.24 -28.01
C VAL A 199 -25.74 18.74 -28.19
N PHE A 200 -25.83 19.51 -27.11
CA PHE A 200 -25.70 20.96 -27.20
C PHE A 200 -24.24 21.38 -27.31
N ASP A 201 -24.01 22.39 -28.11
CA ASP A 201 -22.71 22.99 -28.29
C ASP A 201 -22.49 24.13 -27.28
N GLU A 202 -21.23 24.45 -26.99
CA GLU A 202 -20.85 25.53 -26.07
C GLU A 202 -21.40 25.34 -24.64
N ASP A 203 -21.62 26.45 -23.89
CA ASP A 203 -21.95 26.43 -22.46
C ASP A 203 -23.46 26.46 -22.17
N SER A 204 -24.33 26.43 -23.19
CA SER A 204 -25.79 26.51 -22.99
C SER A 204 -26.60 25.73 -24.02
N ALA A 205 -27.77 25.26 -23.60
CA ALA A 205 -28.72 24.58 -24.47
C ALA A 205 -29.45 25.55 -25.41
N LEU A 206 -29.88 25.02 -26.56
CA LEU A 206 -30.69 25.77 -27.53
C LEU A 206 -31.92 26.39 -26.86
N GLY A 207 -32.10 27.70 -27.03
CA GLY A 207 -33.27 28.44 -26.53
C GLY A 207 -33.11 28.96 -25.10
N TRP A 208 -31.98 28.75 -24.43
CA TRP A 208 -31.70 29.36 -23.14
C TRP A 208 -31.38 30.88 -23.27
N PRO A 209 -31.86 31.74 -22.36
CA PRO A 209 -32.77 31.46 -21.24
C PRO A 209 -34.27 31.57 -21.59
N GLY A 210 -34.64 32.32 -22.64
CA GLY A 210 -36.02 32.79 -22.83
C GLY A 210 -36.99 31.84 -23.55
N SER A 211 -36.50 30.83 -24.28
CA SER A 211 -37.30 29.95 -25.15
C SER A 211 -37.14 28.45 -24.85
N ILE A 212 -36.51 28.09 -23.73
CA ILE A 212 -36.19 26.69 -23.40
C ILE A 212 -37.45 25.80 -23.30
N GLY A 213 -38.58 26.34 -22.84
CA GLY A 213 -39.86 25.62 -22.76
C GLY A 213 -40.43 25.26 -24.14
N LEU A 214 -40.21 26.09 -25.15
CA LEU A 214 -40.60 25.80 -26.53
C LEU A 214 -39.75 24.66 -27.10
N VAL A 215 -38.44 24.71 -26.85
CA VAL A 215 -37.49 23.67 -27.28
C VAL A 215 -37.81 22.34 -26.60
N ALA A 216 -38.11 22.35 -25.30
CA ALA A 216 -38.55 21.18 -24.54
C ALA A 216 -39.80 20.52 -25.16
N LYS A 217 -40.82 21.31 -25.48
CA LYS A 217 -42.05 20.82 -26.11
C LYS A 217 -41.80 20.24 -27.50
N ALA A 218 -40.98 20.92 -28.32
CA ALA A 218 -40.65 20.46 -29.67
C ALA A 218 -39.87 19.14 -29.66
N PHE A 219 -38.90 19.00 -28.76
CA PHE A 219 -38.15 17.75 -28.56
C PHE A 219 -39.07 16.61 -28.12
N HIS A 220 -40.02 16.89 -27.22
CA HIS A 220 -40.99 15.90 -26.77
C HIS A 220 -41.86 15.39 -27.92
N VAL A 221 -42.42 16.31 -28.72
CA VAL A 221 -43.28 15.99 -29.88
C VAL A 221 -42.52 15.21 -30.95
N ARG A 222 -41.26 15.56 -31.23
CA ARG A 222 -40.42 14.90 -32.26
C ARG A 222 -39.58 13.73 -31.74
N ASN A 223 -39.85 13.25 -30.53
CA ASN A 223 -39.16 12.11 -29.95
C ASN A 223 -37.62 12.25 -29.90
N LEU A 224 -37.10 13.47 -29.73
CA LEU A 224 -35.65 13.72 -29.73
C LEU A 224 -35.01 13.33 -28.40
N ARG A 225 -33.75 12.86 -28.44
CA ARG A 225 -32.95 12.50 -27.25
C ARG A 225 -31.97 13.60 -26.92
N VAL A 226 -31.86 13.97 -25.64
CA VAL A 226 -30.90 14.96 -25.16
C VAL A 226 -29.61 14.27 -24.69
N GLY A 227 -28.49 14.61 -25.31
CA GLY A 227 -27.16 14.20 -24.88
C GLY A 227 -26.63 15.10 -23.77
N GLN A 228 -26.50 14.55 -22.57
CA GLN A 228 -25.92 15.23 -21.40
C GLN A 228 -24.45 14.86 -21.27
N VAL A 229 -23.55 15.84 -21.43
CA VAL A 229 -22.11 15.63 -21.24
C VAL A 229 -21.76 15.66 -19.76
N GLU A 230 -20.99 14.66 -19.32
CA GLU A 230 -20.55 14.54 -17.93
C GLU A 230 -19.58 15.67 -17.55
N PHE A 231 -19.77 16.24 -16.36
CA PHE A 231 -19.00 17.36 -15.82
C PHE A 231 -19.09 18.67 -16.63
N SER A 232 -20.01 18.79 -17.59
CA SER A 232 -20.36 20.07 -18.20
C SER A 232 -21.55 20.70 -17.48
N GLY A 233 -21.39 21.92 -16.96
CA GLY A 233 -22.50 22.72 -16.44
C GLY A 233 -23.13 23.53 -17.56
N GLN A 234 -23.78 22.88 -18.52
CA GLN A 234 -24.47 23.59 -19.61
C GLN A 234 -25.81 24.14 -19.13
N ASP A 235 -26.00 25.45 -19.23
CA ASP A 235 -27.23 26.11 -18.80
C ASP A 235 -28.42 25.68 -19.67
N GLY A 236 -29.60 25.48 -19.07
CA GLY A 236 -30.83 25.09 -19.78
C GLY A 236 -31.00 23.58 -20.06
N VAL A 237 -29.94 22.77 -19.92
CA VAL A 237 -30.02 21.30 -20.13
C VAL A 237 -30.88 20.63 -19.05
N ALA A 238 -30.79 21.09 -17.80
CA ALA A 238 -31.56 20.54 -16.69
C ALA A 238 -33.08 20.71 -16.90
N GLU A 239 -33.50 21.87 -17.40
CA GLU A 239 -34.87 22.22 -17.74
C GLU A 239 -35.40 21.35 -18.89
N LEU A 240 -34.58 21.09 -19.91
CA LEU A 240 -34.92 20.18 -21.00
C LEU A 240 -35.09 18.74 -20.51
N LEU A 241 -34.20 18.26 -19.64
CA LEU A 241 -34.27 16.91 -19.06
C LEU A 241 -35.46 16.75 -18.11
N ALA A 242 -35.87 17.81 -17.41
CA ALA A 242 -37.05 17.81 -16.55
C ALA A 242 -38.35 17.62 -17.35
N ALA A 243 -38.44 18.20 -18.54
CA ALA A 243 -39.63 18.11 -19.39
C ALA A 243 -39.80 16.74 -20.10
N GLN A 244 -38.74 15.94 -20.21
CA GLN A 244 -38.73 14.69 -20.98
C GLN A 244 -37.73 13.69 -20.37
N PRO A 245 -38.06 13.15 -19.17
CA PRO A 245 -37.13 12.48 -18.28
C PRO A 245 -36.58 11.13 -18.78
N VAL A 246 -37.21 10.52 -19.79
CA VAL A 246 -36.89 9.18 -20.28
C VAL A 246 -35.99 9.21 -21.53
N ARG A 247 -35.75 10.39 -22.10
CA ARG A 247 -35.09 10.56 -23.40
C ARG A 247 -33.75 11.30 -23.28
N SER A 248 -32.82 10.72 -22.51
CA SER A 248 -31.47 11.25 -22.38
C SER A 248 -30.38 10.20 -22.61
N ALA A 249 -29.25 10.66 -23.16
CA ALA A 249 -28.02 9.89 -23.29
C ALA A 249 -26.97 10.56 -22.41
N PHE A 250 -26.35 9.81 -21.49
CA PHE A 250 -25.27 10.33 -20.65
C PHE A 250 -23.92 10.05 -21.32
N LEU A 251 -23.17 11.10 -21.65
CA LEU A 251 -21.95 11.02 -22.44
C LEU A 251 -20.71 11.38 -21.62
N HIS A 252 -19.61 10.65 -21.84
CA HIS A 252 -18.29 11.07 -21.39
C HIS A 252 -17.55 11.75 -22.53
N SER A 253 -17.01 12.95 -22.28
CA SER A 253 -16.15 13.67 -23.23
C SER A 253 -14.87 14.13 -22.51
N ILE A 254 -13.77 14.21 -23.25
CA ILE A 254 -12.54 14.89 -22.82
C ILE A 254 -12.39 16.11 -23.74
N PRO A 255 -12.70 17.33 -23.26
CA PRO A 255 -12.66 18.53 -24.09
C PRO A 255 -11.26 18.75 -24.70
N PRO A 256 -11.14 19.30 -25.92
CA PRO A 256 -9.84 19.47 -26.58
C PRO A 256 -8.79 20.23 -25.75
N ARG A 257 -9.22 21.24 -24.99
CA ARG A 257 -8.34 22.03 -24.09
C ARG A 257 -7.74 21.20 -22.95
N GLU A 258 -8.50 20.22 -22.45
CA GLU A 258 -8.04 19.30 -21.42
C GLU A 258 -7.23 18.17 -22.04
N LEU A 259 -7.70 17.64 -23.17
CA LEU A 259 -7.03 16.59 -23.94
C LEU A 259 -5.58 16.99 -24.19
N ALA A 260 -5.32 18.20 -24.72
CA ALA A 260 -3.98 18.73 -25.01
C ALA A 260 -3.00 18.74 -23.81
N LYS A 261 -3.49 18.78 -22.57
CA LYS A 261 -2.67 18.81 -21.35
C LYS A 261 -2.56 17.44 -20.68
N LEU A 262 -3.37 16.46 -21.09
CA LEU A 262 -3.45 15.15 -20.47
C LEU A 262 -2.35 14.25 -21.06
N PRO A 263 -1.43 13.69 -20.25
CA PRO A 263 -0.41 12.77 -20.75
C PRO A 263 -1.06 11.49 -21.31
N TYR A 264 -0.50 10.97 -22.41
CA TYR A 264 -1.05 9.81 -23.14
C TYR A 264 -1.24 8.58 -22.25
N SER A 265 -0.30 8.32 -21.34
CA SER A 265 -0.37 7.21 -20.37
C SER A 265 -1.63 7.24 -19.48
N ARG A 266 -2.28 8.39 -19.34
CA ARG A 266 -3.50 8.57 -18.54
C ARG A 266 -4.77 8.72 -19.37
N LEU A 267 -4.66 8.76 -20.69
CA LEU A 267 -5.78 8.94 -21.60
C LEU A 267 -6.68 7.69 -21.65
N LEU A 268 -6.12 6.52 -21.95
CA LEU A 268 -6.89 5.27 -22.01
C LEU A 268 -7.49 4.88 -20.64
N PRO A 269 -6.76 4.96 -19.51
CA PRO A 269 -7.36 4.73 -18.18
C PRO A 269 -8.53 5.66 -17.85
N ARG A 270 -8.56 6.88 -18.39
CA ARG A 270 -9.68 7.81 -18.17
C ARG A 270 -10.97 7.32 -18.84
N TRP A 271 -10.89 6.87 -20.09
CA TRP A 271 -12.03 6.28 -20.80
C TRP A 271 -12.48 4.98 -20.14
N ARG A 272 -11.54 4.11 -19.79
CA ARG A 272 -11.82 2.86 -19.10
C ARG A 272 -12.57 3.11 -17.78
N ARG A 273 -12.15 4.08 -16.97
CA ARG A 273 -12.86 4.48 -15.74
C ARG A 273 -14.25 5.08 -16.01
N ALA A 274 -14.47 5.73 -17.15
CA ALA A 274 -15.82 6.16 -17.55
C ALA A 274 -16.76 4.97 -17.71
N ALA A 275 -16.30 3.91 -18.39
CA ALA A 275 -17.08 2.68 -18.58
C ALA A 275 -17.22 1.87 -17.28
N GLU A 276 -16.11 1.52 -16.63
CA GLU A 276 -16.07 0.59 -15.49
C GLU A 276 -16.57 1.24 -14.20
N GLU A 277 -16.10 2.45 -13.88
CA GLU A 277 -16.36 3.05 -12.58
C GLU A 277 -17.61 3.92 -12.57
N ARG A 278 -18.01 4.48 -13.72
CA ARG A 278 -19.08 5.47 -13.80
C ARG A 278 -20.28 5.03 -14.64
N ASN A 279 -20.23 3.82 -15.18
CA ASN A 279 -21.27 3.19 -15.97
C ASN A 279 -21.68 3.99 -17.23
N VAL A 280 -20.77 4.83 -17.75
CA VAL A 280 -21.03 5.61 -18.97
C VAL A 280 -20.93 4.70 -20.18
N ARG A 281 -21.86 4.85 -21.13
CA ARG A 281 -21.94 4.01 -22.33
C ARG A 281 -21.87 4.76 -23.66
N HIS A 282 -21.99 6.08 -23.63
CA HIS A 282 -21.80 6.94 -24.79
C HIS A 282 -20.51 7.72 -24.62
N PHE A 283 -19.55 7.54 -25.53
CA PHE A 283 -18.29 8.27 -25.51
C PHE A 283 -18.23 9.27 -26.64
N TYR A 284 -17.99 10.53 -26.31
CA TYR A 284 -17.83 11.61 -27.27
C TYR A 284 -16.34 11.88 -27.48
N LEU A 285 -15.83 11.45 -28.63
CA LEU A 285 -14.41 11.37 -28.93
C LEU A 285 -13.95 12.57 -29.76
N HIS A 286 -12.89 13.24 -29.31
CA HIS A 286 -12.13 14.23 -30.07
C HIS A 286 -10.83 13.61 -30.62
N PRO A 287 -10.29 14.10 -31.75
CA PRO A 287 -9.00 13.64 -32.26
C PRO A 287 -7.84 14.08 -31.34
N LEU A 288 -6.67 13.47 -31.49
CA LEU A 288 -5.47 13.87 -30.73
C LEU A 288 -5.05 15.30 -31.12
N ALA A 289 -4.56 16.06 -30.14
CA ALA A 289 -3.99 17.37 -30.39
C ALA A 289 -2.54 17.26 -30.95
N PRO A 290 -2.08 18.24 -31.75
CA PRO A 290 -0.68 18.32 -32.18
C PRO A 290 0.27 18.27 -30.97
N GLY A 291 1.33 17.46 -31.04
CA GLY A 291 2.31 17.28 -29.95
C GLY A 291 1.96 16.21 -28.91
N GLN A 292 0.78 15.58 -28.98
CA GLN A 292 0.40 14.46 -28.11
C GLN A 292 0.68 13.07 -28.68
N ASN A 293 1.42 12.99 -29.79
CA ASN A 293 1.72 11.73 -30.46
C ASN A 293 2.76 10.93 -29.65
N PRO A 294 2.40 9.78 -29.05
CA PRO A 294 3.34 8.96 -28.29
C PRO A 294 4.21 8.06 -29.20
N TRP A 295 3.89 7.97 -30.49
CA TRP A 295 4.45 6.99 -31.43
C TRP A 295 5.58 7.55 -32.30
N ASP A 296 6.00 8.80 -32.10
CA ASP A 296 7.02 9.50 -32.89
C ASP A 296 6.78 9.52 -34.42
N ARG A 297 5.57 9.13 -34.86
CA ARG A 297 5.15 9.15 -36.26
C ARG A 297 4.93 10.59 -36.70
N LYS A 298 5.41 10.98 -37.88
CA LYS A 298 5.18 12.35 -38.41
C LYS A 298 3.71 12.65 -38.78
N ASP A 299 2.83 11.66 -38.75
CA ASP A 299 1.43 11.78 -39.19
C ASP A 299 0.43 11.71 -38.01
N LEU A 300 -0.21 12.85 -37.73
CA LEU A 300 -1.24 13.03 -36.68
C LEU A 300 -2.51 12.22 -36.97
N TYR A 301 -2.86 12.02 -38.24
CA TYR A 301 -4.03 11.25 -38.65
C TYR A 301 -3.85 9.78 -38.24
N GLN A 302 -2.72 9.19 -38.59
CA GLN A 302 -2.40 7.80 -38.23
C GLN A 302 -2.30 7.60 -36.71
N ALA A 303 -1.70 8.56 -35.99
CA ALA A 303 -1.64 8.51 -34.53
C ALA A 303 -3.03 8.57 -33.89
N THR A 304 -3.92 9.42 -34.41
CA THR A 304 -5.31 9.53 -33.92
C THR A 304 -6.05 8.21 -34.10
N PHE A 305 -5.97 7.58 -35.27
CA PHE A 305 -6.61 6.29 -35.52
C PHE A 305 -5.98 5.12 -34.75
N ALA A 306 -4.67 5.16 -34.47
CA ALA A 306 -4.03 4.21 -33.57
C ALA A 306 -4.61 4.33 -32.15
N TYR A 307 -4.73 5.56 -31.64
CA TYR A 307 -5.39 5.84 -30.37
C TYR A 307 -6.84 5.34 -30.33
N VAL A 308 -7.64 5.56 -31.38
CA VAL A 308 -9.02 5.05 -31.44
C VAL A 308 -9.03 3.52 -31.35
N ARG A 309 -8.16 2.82 -32.08
CA ARG A 309 -8.05 1.36 -32.02
C ARG A 309 -7.60 0.85 -30.65
N GLU A 310 -6.63 1.51 -30.02
CA GLU A 310 -6.18 1.19 -28.66
C GLU A 310 -7.27 1.40 -27.62
N LEU A 311 -8.09 2.45 -27.78
CA LEU A 311 -9.27 2.68 -26.96
C LEU A 311 -10.23 1.49 -27.05
N PHE A 312 -10.60 1.06 -28.27
CA PHE A 312 -11.46 -0.10 -28.44
C PHE A 312 -10.84 -1.39 -27.90
N ALA A 313 -9.55 -1.63 -28.11
CA ALA A 313 -8.85 -2.79 -27.56
C ALA A 313 -8.84 -2.78 -26.02
N SER A 314 -8.60 -1.61 -25.41
CA SER A 314 -8.63 -1.43 -23.96
C SER A 314 -10.01 -1.72 -23.39
N LEU A 315 -11.07 -1.21 -24.02
CA LEU A 315 -12.46 -1.45 -23.61
C LEU A 315 -12.88 -2.91 -23.81
N ALA A 316 -12.45 -3.55 -24.90
CA ALA A 316 -12.69 -4.97 -25.16
C ALA A 316 -12.02 -5.86 -24.11
N SER A 317 -10.77 -5.54 -23.71
CA SER A 317 -10.08 -6.26 -22.63
C SER A 317 -10.79 -6.16 -21.28
N ALA A 318 -11.58 -5.09 -21.07
CA ALA A 318 -12.42 -4.89 -19.90
C ALA A 318 -13.83 -5.50 -20.03
N GLY A 319 -14.13 -6.20 -21.13
CA GLY A 319 -15.39 -6.89 -21.36
C GLY A 319 -16.50 -6.03 -21.99
N PHE A 320 -16.16 -4.85 -22.52
CA PHE A 320 -17.11 -4.01 -23.24
C PHE A 320 -17.05 -4.21 -24.75
N VAL A 321 -18.20 -4.15 -25.41
CA VAL A 321 -18.31 -4.41 -26.85
C VAL A 321 -19.03 -3.27 -27.56
N LYS A 322 -18.72 -3.05 -28.84
CA LYS A 322 -19.45 -2.11 -29.69
C LYS A 322 -20.92 -2.52 -29.79
N GLY A 323 -21.84 -1.57 -29.62
CA GLY A 323 -23.25 -1.77 -29.89
C GLY A 323 -24.13 -0.74 -29.19
N GLU A 324 -25.40 -0.70 -29.58
CA GLU A 324 -26.37 0.18 -28.93
C GLU A 324 -26.47 -0.17 -27.43
N PRO A 325 -26.24 0.80 -26.52
CA PRO A 325 -26.40 0.60 -25.10
C PRO A 325 -27.83 0.19 -24.76
N VAL A 326 -28.00 -0.54 -23.65
CA VAL A 326 -29.33 -0.95 -23.20
C VAL A 326 -30.16 0.32 -22.95
N ALA A 327 -31.32 0.44 -23.61
CA ALA A 327 -32.15 1.64 -23.62
C ALA A 327 -32.41 2.19 -22.21
N ALA A 328 -32.54 3.51 -22.09
CA ALA A 328 -32.85 4.22 -20.84
C ALA A 328 -34.09 3.64 -20.10
N ASN A 329 -35.05 3.06 -20.83
CA ASN A 329 -36.22 2.37 -20.28
C ASN A 329 -35.87 1.14 -19.41
N ALA A 330 -34.72 0.50 -19.65
CA ALA A 330 -34.24 -0.57 -18.80
C ALA A 330 -33.76 -0.04 -17.43
N TYR A 331 -33.27 1.20 -17.34
CA TYR A 331 -33.00 1.85 -16.05
C TYR A 331 -34.29 2.13 -15.27
N LEU A 332 -35.40 2.50 -15.93
CA LEU A 332 -36.72 2.62 -15.30
C LEU A 332 -37.19 1.27 -14.70
N SER A 333 -36.89 0.16 -15.37
CA SER A 333 -37.22 -1.19 -14.86
C SER A 333 -36.45 -1.59 -13.58
N VAL A 334 -35.28 -0.96 -13.35
CA VAL A 334 -34.45 -1.11 -12.14
C VAL A 334 -35.00 -0.30 -10.97
N ALA A 335 -35.58 0.87 -11.24
CA ALA A 335 -36.15 1.77 -10.22
C ALA A 335 -37.49 1.31 -9.62
N LEU A 336 -38.09 0.24 -10.16
CA LEU A 336 -39.40 -0.29 -9.75
C LEU A 336 -40.48 0.79 -9.71
N GLU A 337 -40.93 1.27 -10.86
CA GLU A 337 -42.01 2.26 -10.91
C GLU A 337 -43.34 1.71 -10.32
N GLY A 338 -44.15 2.60 -9.74
CA GLY A 338 -45.45 2.28 -9.15
C GLY A 338 -45.40 1.83 -7.68
N ARG A 339 -46.48 1.15 -7.23
CA ARG A 339 -46.73 0.80 -5.81
C ARG A 339 -45.61 -0.05 -5.19
N HIS A 340 -44.97 -0.91 -5.98
CA HIS A 340 -43.88 -1.76 -5.49
C HIS A 340 -42.65 -0.93 -5.09
N GLY A 341 -42.23 0.05 -5.91
CA GLY A 341 -41.10 0.92 -5.57
C GLY A 341 -41.33 1.76 -4.32
N SER A 342 -42.55 2.26 -4.11
CA SER A 342 -42.88 2.98 -2.87
C SER A 342 -42.78 2.11 -1.62
N ILE A 343 -43.14 0.82 -1.71
CA ILE A 343 -43.04 -0.13 -0.59
C ILE A 343 -41.57 -0.37 -0.23
N TYR A 344 -40.70 -0.63 -1.20
CA TYR A 344 -39.28 -0.85 -0.95
C TYR A 344 -38.59 0.40 -0.39
N ARG A 345 -38.90 1.59 -0.94
CA ARG A 345 -38.39 2.86 -0.40
C ARG A 345 -38.86 3.13 1.02
N ALA A 346 -40.13 2.83 1.33
CA ALA A 346 -40.66 2.96 2.69
C ALA A 346 -39.97 1.98 3.66
N ALA A 347 -39.78 0.72 3.26
CA ALA A 347 -39.03 -0.26 4.04
C ALA A 347 -37.59 0.20 4.30
N ALA A 348 -36.90 0.71 3.28
CA ALA A 348 -35.55 1.23 3.40
C ALA A 348 -35.47 2.48 4.31
N ALA A 349 -36.46 3.39 4.21
CA ALA A 349 -36.56 4.56 5.09
C ALA A 349 -36.80 4.16 6.55
N LEU A 350 -37.60 3.13 6.81
CA LEU A 350 -37.77 2.55 8.15
C LEU A 350 -36.47 1.88 8.64
N GLY A 351 -35.72 1.23 7.74
CA GLY A 351 -34.40 0.67 8.06
C GLY A 351 -33.40 1.75 8.45
N ALA A 352 -33.41 2.88 7.75
CA ALA A 352 -32.61 4.06 8.09
C ALA A 352 -32.99 4.64 9.47
N ALA A 353 -34.29 4.72 9.77
CA ALA A 353 -34.77 5.10 11.10
C ALA A 353 -34.27 4.14 12.19
N CYS A 354 -34.26 2.84 11.92
CA CYS A 354 -33.73 1.83 12.85
C CYS A 354 -32.23 2.03 13.13
N LEU A 355 -31.41 2.43 12.15
CA LEU A 355 -30.00 2.74 12.38
C LEU A 355 -29.81 3.95 13.30
N VAL A 356 -30.62 4.99 13.13
CA VAL A 356 -30.63 6.16 14.03
C VAL A 356 -31.06 5.76 15.44
N LEU A 357 -32.13 4.98 15.57
CA LEU A 357 -32.61 4.48 16.86
C LEU A 357 -31.60 3.54 17.54
N ALA A 358 -30.88 2.72 16.79
CA ALA A 358 -29.79 1.89 17.31
C ALA A 358 -28.66 2.76 17.87
N PHE A 359 -28.29 3.85 17.19
CA PHE A 359 -27.31 4.80 17.71
C PHE A 359 -27.82 5.54 18.96
N LEU A 360 -29.06 6.01 18.97
CA LEU A 360 -29.65 6.67 20.14
C LEU A 360 -29.73 5.72 21.36
N ALA A 361 -30.07 4.45 21.13
CA ALA A 361 -30.07 3.40 22.17
C ALA A 361 -28.67 3.16 22.75
N MET A 362 -27.62 3.51 22.01
CA MET A 362 -26.26 3.49 22.53
C MET A 362 -25.98 4.68 23.46
N LEU A 363 -26.59 5.85 23.29
CA LEU A 363 -26.32 7.05 24.09
C LEU A 363 -26.87 6.95 25.54
N GLU A 364 -26.34 6.07 26.39
CA GLU A 364 -26.76 5.99 27.80
C GLU A 364 -26.58 7.35 28.53
N PRO A 365 -27.48 7.76 29.44
CA PRO A 365 -28.61 7.03 29.97
C PRO A 365 -29.92 7.37 29.22
N PHE A 366 -29.98 7.28 27.88
CA PHE A 366 -31.24 7.47 27.16
C PHE A 366 -32.25 6.39 27.57
N PRO A 367 -33.36 6.72 28.26
CA PRO A 367 -34.25 5.69 28.77
C PRO A 367 -34.98 5.02 27.60
N VAL A 368 -35.10 3.69 27.64
CA VAL A 368 -35.69 2.90 26.55
C VAL A 368 -37.14 3.31 26.26
N GLY A 369 -37.87 3.83 27.26
CA GLY A 369 -39.19 4.43 27.07
C GLY A 369 -39.20 5.62 26.09
N TRP A 370 -38.19 6.50 26.15
CA TRP A 370 -38.05 7.62 25.21
C TRP A 370 -37.67 7.17 23.80
N LEU A 371 -36.98 6.04 23.63
CA LEU A 371 -36.74 5.47 22.30
C LEU A 371 -38.04 5.05 21.62
N ARG A 372 -39.01 4.51 22.37
CA ARG A 372 -40.32 4.15 21.84
C ARG A 372 -41.11 5.38 21.38
N VAL A 373 -41.05 6.46 22.16
CA VAL A 373 -41.66 7.76 21.81
C VAL A 373 -40.95 8.38 20.60
N ALA A 374 -39.63 8.35 20.54
CA ALA A 374 -38.84 8.92 19.45
C ALA A 374 -38.91 8.10 18.15
N ALA A 375 -39.23 6.80 18.22
CA ALA A 375 -39.29 5.93 17.05
C ALA A 375 -40.32 6.40 16.00
N VAL A 376 -41.51 6.81 16.45
CA VAL A 376 -42.59 7.28 15.57
C VAL A 376 -42.20 8.55 14.79
N PRO A 377 -41.78 9.67 15.43
CA PRO A 377 -41.40 10.86 14.69
C PRO A 377 -40.16 10.65 13.82
N ILE A 378 -39.17 9.86 14.25
CA ILE A 378 -37.99 9.55 13.42
C ILE A 378 -38.39 8.77 12.17
N ALA A 379 -39.25 7.75 12.32
CA ALA A 379 -39.78 6.99 11.19
C ALA A 379 -40.60 7.88 10.25
N ALA A 380 -41.48 8.74 10.80
CA ALA A 380 -42.30 9.67 10.02
C ALA A 380 -41.45 10.65 9.20
N VAL A 381 -40.39 11.23 9.80
CA VAL A 381 -39.47 12.14 9.10
C VAL A 381 -38.70 11.42 7.99
N CYS A 382 -38.24 10.19 8.24
CA CYS A 382 -37.56 9.40 7.21
C CYS A 382 -38.51 9.05 6.06
N LEU A 383 -39.76 8.68 6.35
CA LEU A 383 -40.76 8.39 5.33
C LEU A 383 -41.19 9.64 4.54
N ALA A 384 -41.18 10.81 5.17
CA ALA A 384 -41.58 12.07 4.54
C ALA A 384 -40.52 12.61 3.55
N SER A 385 -39.23 12.28 3.73
CA SER A 385 -38.16 12.83 2.90
C SER A 385 -37.08 11.80 2.56
N PRO A 386 -36.97 11.38 1.28
CA PRO A 386 -35.91 10.47 0.82
C PRO A 386 -34.51 11.02 1.07
N ARG A 387 -34.32 12.34 1.01
CA ARG A 387 -33.02 12.98 1.30
C ARG A 387 -32.63 12.81 2.76
N VAL A 388 -33.59 12.96 3.67
CA VAL A 388 -33.36 12.78 5.10
C VAL A 388 -33.15 11.29 5.43
N ALA A 389 -33.94 10.40 4.85
CA ALA A 389 -33.75 8.96 5.03
C ALA A 389 -32.39 8.47 4.50
N ALA A 390 -31.95 8.94 3.33
CA ALA A 390 -30.62 8.60 2.80
C ALA A 390 -29.49 9.12 3.70
N LEU A 391 -29.63 10.33 4.22
CA LEU A 391 -28.70 10.88 5.21
C LEU A 391 -28.70 10.05 6.49
N ALA A 392 -29.87 9.67 7.00
CA ALA A 392 -30.02 8.83 8.19
C ALA A 392 -29.39 7.45 8.01
N ALA A 393 -29.52 6.83 6.83
CA ALA A 393 -28.90 5.55 6.52
C ALA A 393 -27.36 5.64 6.54
N ALA A 394 -26.79 6.63 5.83
CA ALA A 394 -25.34 6.82 5.76
C ALA A 394 -24.74 7.22 7.13
N VAL A 395 -25.31 8.24 7.77
CA VAL A 395 -24.80 8.76 9.05
C VAL A 395 -25.05 7.75 10.17
N GLY A 396 -26.23 7.13 10.21
CA GLY A 396 -26.60 6.12 11.20
C GLY A 396 -25.67 4.91 11.13
N ALA A 397 -25.45 4.33 9.94
CA ALA A 397 -24.54 3.20 9.80
C ALA A 397 -23.10 3.53 10.23
N ALA A 398 -22.58 4.68 9.80
CA ALA A 398 -21.23 5.10 10.15
C ALA A 398 -21.09 5.35 11.67
N ALA A 399 -22.05 6.06 12.28
CA ALA A 399 -22.06 6.36 13.71
C ALA A 399 -22.24 5.10 14.58
N VAL A 400 -23.17 4.21 14.22
CA VAL A 400 -23.34 2.91 14.87
C VAL A 400 -22.06 2.09 14.74
N SER A 401 -21.46 2.00 13.55
CA SER A 401 -20.26 1.18 13.36
C SER A 401 -19.08 1.67 14.21
N ALA A 402 -18.88 2.99 14.32
CA ALA A 402 -17.86 3.59 15.17
C ALA A 402 -18.13 3.32 16.67
N ALA A 403 -19.39 3.45 17.11
CA ALA A 403 -19.80 3.21 18.49
C ALA A 403 -19.73 1.72 18.87
N VAL A 404 -20.12 0.80 17.97
CA VAL A 404 -19.98 -0.65 18.14
C VAL A 404 -18.50 -1.01 18.25
N PHE A 405 -17.67 -0.48 17.36
CA PHE A 405 -16.23 -0.73 17.35
C PHE A 405 -15.60 -0.34 18.69
N GLU A 406 -15.79 0.92 19.13
CA GLU A 406 -15.22 1.41 20.39
C GLU A 406 -15.74 0.65 21.63
N ARG A 407 -17.01 0.21 21.63
CA ARG A 407 -17.58 -0.60 22.73
C ARG A 407 -16.97 -1.99 22.82
N ARG A 408 -16.71 -2.62 21.67
CA ARG A 408 -16.24 -4.01 21.58
C ARG A 408 -14.74 -4.15 21.73
N THR A 409 -13.96 -3.12 21.38
CA THR A 409 -12.50 -3.08 21.57
C THR A 409 -12.06 -2.95 23.04
N ARG A 410 -12.90 -3.30 24.03
CA ARG A 410 -12.59 -3.20 25.48
C ARG A 410 -12.01 -4.47 26.10
N TRP A 411 -12.01 -5.58 25.37
CA TRP A 411 -11.59 -6.91 25.83
C TRP A 411 -10.47 -7.44 24.93
N PRO A 412 -9.62 -8.39 25.37
CA PRO A 412 -8.43 -8.77 24.61
C PRO A 412 -8.80 -9.43 23.27
N LEU A 413 -8.81 -8.64 22.18
CA LEU A 413 -9.00 -9.12 20.81
C LEU A 413 -7.64 -9.56 20.21
N GLY A 414 -7.53 -10.83 19.81
CA GLY A 414 -6.45 -11.31 18.94
C GLY A 414 -6.60 -10.81 17.50
N LEU A 415 -5.62 -11.07 16.64
CA LEU A 415 -5.62 -10.64 15.22
C LEU A 415 -6.93 -10.99 14.49
N LEU A 416 -7.45 -12.20 14.71
CA LEU A 416 -8.72 -12.68 14.14
C LEU A 416 -9.94 -11.90 14.66
N ALA A 417 -9.90 -11.52 15.93
CA ALA A 417 -11.00 -10.80 16.55
C ALA A 417 -11.01 -9.32 16.12
N THR A 418 -9.86 -8.69 15.93
CA THR A 418 -9.76 -7.36 15.30
C THR A 418 -10.23 -7.40 13.84
N ALA A 419 -9.84 -8.43 13.07
CA ALA A 419 -10.34 -8.63 11.71
C ALA A 419 -11.87 -8.74 11.67
N ARG A 420 -12.46 -9.47 12.63
CA ARG A 420 -13.92 -9.57 12.80
C ARG A 420 -14.55 -8.21 13.09
N GLU A 421 -13.97 -7.39 13.97
CA GLU A 421 -14.53 -6.07 14.27
C GLU A 421 -14.44 -5.11 13.06
N LEU A 422 -13.33 -5.13 12.31
CA LEU A 422 -13.22 -4.36 11.07
C LEU A 422 -14.20 -4.85 9.98
N ALA A 423 -14.42 -6.16 9.88
CA ALA A 423 -15.43 -6.75 9.01
C ALA A 423 -16.86 -6.35 9.42
N LEU A 424 -17.13 -6.23 10.72
CA LEU A 424 -18.41 -5.71 11.23
C LEU A 424 -18.61 -4.23 10.89
N VAL A 425 -17.55 -3.40 10.96
CA VAL A 425 -17.60 -2.01 10.48
C VAL A 425 -17.95 -1.98 9.00
N LEU A 426 -17.29 -2.79 8.17
CA LEU A 426 -17.61 -2.89 6.74
C LEU A 426 -19.06 -3.33 6.51
N GLY A 427 -19.50 -4.39 7.17
CA GLY A 427 -20.85 -4.95 7.03
C GLY A 427 -21.96 -3.98 7.39
N LEU A 428 -21.83 -3.25 8.52
CA LEU A 428 -22.81 -2.24 8.92
C LEU A 428 -22.91 -1.09 7.90
N ASN A 429 -21.79 -0.67 7.33
CA ASN A 429 -21.79 0.38 6.31
C ASN A 429 -22.32 -0.12 4.96
N TYR A 430 -22.23 -1.42 4.65
CA TYR A 430 -22.91 -2.00 3.49
C TYR A 430 -24.42 -2.10 3.69
N VAL A 431 -24.89 -2.38 4.90
CA VAL A 431 -26.33 -2.28 5.23
C VAL A 431 -26.81 -0.84 5.03
N GLY A 432 -26.09 0.14 5.59
CA GLY A 432 -26.40 1.56 5.37
C GLY A 432 -26.35 1.98 3.90
N GLY A 433 -25.36 1.49 3.14
CA GLY A 433 -25.21 1.73 1.71
C GLY A 433 -26.34 1.11 0.86
N ALA A 434 -26.79 -0.10 1.21
CA ALA A 434 -27.92 -0.77 0.57
C ALA A 434 -29.22 0.01 0.80
N LEU A 435 -29.51 0.37 2.05
CA LEU A 435 -30.66 1.21 2.41
C LEU A 435 -30.61 2.56 1.67
N LEU A 436 -29.44 3.22 1.64
CA LEU A 436 -29.25 4.48 0.92
C LEU A 436 -29.54 4.30 -0.59
N TYR A 437 -29.03 3.24 -1.20
CA TYR A 437 -29.27 2.95 -2.61
C TYR A 437 -30.75 2.74 -2.89
N GLU A 438 -31.44 1.97 -2.05
CA GLU A 438 -32.88 1.70 -2.18
C GLU A 438 -33.72 2.97 -2.05
N ILE A 439 -33.40 3.84 -1.08
CA ILE A 439 -34.07 5.13 -0.88
C ILE A 439 -33.89 6.03 -2.12
N LEU A 440 -32.68 6.05 -2.68
CA LEU A 440 -32.32 6.88 -3.84
C LEU A 440 -32.44 6.15 -5.18
N SER A 441 -33.18 5.04 -5.24
CA SER A 441 -33.40 4.25 -6.46
C SER A 441 -34.24 4.96 -7.53
N ASP A 442 -34.67 6.20 -7.28
CA ASP A 442 -35.41 7.03 -8.22
C ASP A 442 -34.60 7.26 -9.52
N PRO A 443 -35.25 7.20 -10.70
CA PRO A 443 -34.57 7.42 -11.98
C PRO A 443 -33.83 8.76 -12.07
N ALA A 444 -34.23 9.78 -11.32
CA ALA A 444 -33.54 11.07 -11.30
C ALA A 444 -32.12 10.97 -10.72
N TYR A 445 -31.92 10.16 -9.67
CA TYR A 445 -30.62 9.98 -9.03
C TYR A 445 -29.75 8.97 -9.76
N VAL A 446 -30.34 7.87 -10.25
CA VAL A 446 -29.62 6.81 -10.96
C VAL A 446 -29.08 7.31 -12.32
N MET A 447 -29.83 8.17 -13.02
CA MET A 447 -29.46 8.71 -14.33
C MET A 447 -28.70 10.04 -14.26
N HIS A 448 -28.12 10.40 -13.11
CA HIS A 448 -27.33 11.64 -12.96
C HIS A 448 -28.11 12.96 -13.19
N ARG A 449 -29.44 12.94 -13.10
CA ARG A 449 -30.30 14.14 -13.23
C ARG A 449 -30.38 14.94 -11.94
N ALA A 450 -30.19 14.29 -10.79
CA ALA A 450 -30.10 14.91 -9.49
C ALA A 450 -28.91 14.35 -8.70
N ALA A 451 -28.16 15.22 -8.04
CA ALA A 451 -27.11 14.83 -7.10
C ALA A 451 -27.65 14.80 -5.66
N PHE A 452 -27.11 13.90 -4.83
CA PHE A 452 -27.37 13.94 -3.40
C PHE A 452 -26.62 15.12 -2.75
N SER A 453 -27.35 16.13 -2.27
CA SER A 453 -26.75 17.33 -1.67
C SER A 453 -26.25 17.14 -0.23
N GLY A 454 -26.61 16.04 0.43
CA GLY A 454 -26.23 15.73 1.81
C GLY A 454 -24.80 15.22 2.02
N VAL A 455 -23.98 15.14 0.97
CA VAL A 455 -22.62 14.57 1.02
C VAL A 455 -21.73 15.22 2.08
N LYS A 456 -21.79 16.55 2.23
CA LYS A 456 -21.00 17.26 3.25
C LYS A 456 -21.37 16.84 4.68
N LEU A 457 -22.65 16.58 4.94
CA LEU A 457 -23.11 16.09 6.25
C LEU A 457 -22.69 14.64 6.49
N VAL A 458 -22.69 13.79 5.46
CA VAL A 458 -22.16 12.42 5.55
C VAL A 458 -20.68 12.42 5.94
N TYR A 459 -19.91 13.43 5.53
CA TYR A 459 -18.50 13.56 5.92
C TYR A 459 -18.29 14.02 7.36
N LEU A 460 -19.14 14.91 7.89
CA LEU A 460 -18.91 15.57 9.18
C LEU A 460 -19.69 14.94 10.34
N ALA A 461 -20.96 14.57 10.12
CA ALA A 461 -21.84 14.13 11.19
C ALA A 461 -21.36 12.84 11.88
N PRO A 462 -20.90 11.78 11.18
CA PRO A 462 -20.42 10.57 11.84
C PRO A 462 -19.19 10.81 12.73
N ILE A 463 -18.27 11.69 12.29
CA ILE A 463 -17.09 12.07 13.06
C ILE A 463 -17.54 12.81 14.32
N ALA A 464 -18.41 13.83 14.19
CA ALA A 464 -18.92 14.60 15.31
C ALA A 464 -19.67 13.72 16.33
N LEU A 465 -20.52 12.80 15.86
CA LEU A 465 -21.27 11.87 16.71
C LEU A 465 -20.36 10.88 17.44
N ALA A 466 -19.33 10.35 16.76
CA ALA A 466 -18.33 9.48 17.38
C ALA A 466 -17.50 10.21 18.45
N CYS A 467 -17.09 11.45 18.17
CA CYS A 467 -16.40 12.31 19.15
C CYS A 467 -17.27 12.62 20.36
N LEU A 468 -18.54 13.00 20.14
CA LEU A 468 -19.48 13.32 21.21
C LEU A 468 -19.71 12.12 22.13
N GLU A 469 -19.92 10.94 21.56
CA GLU A 469 -20.09 9.70 22.33
C GLU A 469 -18.83 9.36 23.14
N LEU A 470 -17.63 9.54 22.58
CA LEU A 470 -16.38 9.32 23.31
C LEU A 470 -16.22 10.31 24.47
N LEU A 471 -16.39 11.61 24.23
CA LEU A 471 -16.25 12.66 25.26
C LEU A 471 -17.24 12.46 26.40
N ARG A 472 -18.49 12.11 26.07
CA ARG A 472 -19.55 11.79 27.04
C ARG A 472 -19.15 10.60 27.93
N ARG A 473 -18.63 9.52 27.32
CA ARG A 473 -18.19 8.31 28.03
C ARG A 473 -17.03 8.55 28.97
N GLU A 474 -16.05 9.32 28.53
CA GLU A 474 -14.89 9.72 29.33
C GLU A 474 -15.25 10.82 30.34
N ARG A 475 -16.51 11.27 30.40
CA ARG A 475 -17.02 12.35 31.26
C ARG A 475 -16.19 13.63 31.15
N VAL A 476 -15.65 13.90 29.96
CA VAL A 476 -14.80 15.06 29.70
C VAL A 476 -15.67 16.30 29.62
N ARG A 477 -15.47 17.22 30.58
CA ARG A 477 -16.09 18.55 30.56
C ARG A 477 -15.17 19.50 29.77
N LEU A 478 -15.52 19.76 28.51
CA LEU A 478 -14.70 20.56 27.57
C LEU A 478 -14.29 21.92 28.15
N LEU A 479 -15.19 22.61 28.85
CA LEU A 479 -14.93 23.93 29.46
C LEU A 479 -13.92 23.91 30.61
N SER A 480 -13.66 22.73 31.21
CA SER A 480 -12.67 22.55 32.28
C SER A 480 -11.35 21.96 31.80
N VAL A 481 -11.21 21.68 30.51
CA VAL A 481 -9.95 21.18 29.95
C VAL A 481 -8.98 22.36 29.88
N ARG A 482 -7.87 22.29 30.64
CA ARG A 482 -6.75 23.22 30.46
C ARG A 482 -6.13 22.97 29.10
N LEU A 483 -6.26 23.95 28.20
CA LEU A 483 -5.66 23.91 26.87
C LEU A 483 -4.15 24.12 26.98
N VAL A 484 -3.37 23.16 26.50
CA VAL A 484 -1.93 23.34 26.26
C VAL A 484 -1.66 23.67 24.80
N ALA A 485 -0.46 24.19 24.48
CA ALA A 485 -0.07 24.51 23.10
C ALA A 485 -0.27 23.33 22.13
N LEU A 486 -0.05 22.10 22.62
CA LEU A 486 -0.32 20.87 21.85
C LEU A 486 -1.81 20.70 21.54
N ASP A 487 -2.73 21.07 22.43
CA ASP A 487 -4.18 20.98 22.20
C ASP A 487 -4.61 21.99 21.11
N LEU A 488 -4.03 23.20 21.11
CA LEU A 488 -4.27 24.20 20.07
C LEU A 488 -3.72 23.76 18.71
N ALA A 489 -2.50 23.21 18.68
CA ALA A 489 -1.91 22.63 17.47
C ALA A 489 -2.75 21.46 16.93
N LEU A 490 -3.31 20.65 17.84
CA LEU A 490 -4.15 19.52 17.48
C LEU A 490 -5.49 19.95 16.90
N VAL A 491 -6.15 20.93 17.51
CA VAL A 491 -7.38 21.53 16.99
C VAL A 491 -7.11 22.15 15.61
N ALA A 492 -6.02 22.90 15.46
CA ALA A 492 -5.62 23.47 14.18
C ALA A 492 -5.37 22.37 13.11
N ALA A 493 -4.74 21.26 13.49
CA ALA A 493 -4.51 20.12 12.58
C ALA A 493 -5.82 19.42 12.18
N ILE A 494 -6.76 19.21 13.11
CA ILE A 494 -8.08 18.62 12.82
C ILE A 494 -8.90 19.55 11.93
N VAL A 495 -8.93 20.85 12.23
CA VAL A 495 -9.67 21.85 11.45
C VAL A 495 -9.06 22.01 10.07
N GLY A 496 -7.74 22.18 9.97
CA GLY A 496 -7.02 22.30 8.70
C GLY A 496 -7.12 21.03 7.86
N GLY A 497 -6.93 19.86 8.46
CA GLY A 497 -7.10 18.56 7.81
C GLY A 497 -8.54 18.34 7.34
N GLY A 498 -9.53 18.69 8.16
CA GLY A 498 -10.95 18.63 7.82
C GLY A 498 -11.34 19.59 6.69
N ALA A 499 -10.84 20.82 6.72
CA ALA A 499 -11.05 21.80 5.65
C ALA A 499 -10.44 21.33 4.33
N LEU A 500 -9.19 20.87 4.35
CA LEU A 500 -8.53 20.28 3.17
C LEU A 500 -9.31 19.05 2.66
N TYR A 501 -9.79 18.21 3.56
CA TYR A 501 -10.56 17.01 3.23
C TYR A 501 -11.89 17.34 2.56
N LEU A 502 -12.57 18.42 2.99
CA LEU A 502 -13.79 18.95 2.38
C LEU A 502 -13.52 19.65 1.04
N MET A 503 -12.43 20.41 0.92
CA MET A 503 -12.03 21.05 -0.34
C MET A 503 -11.64 20.02 -1.42
N ARG A 504 -11.23 18.82 -0.99
CA ARG A 504 -10.96 17.66 -1.84
C ARG A 504 -12.16 16.71 -1.98
N SER A 505 -13.33 17.04 -1.43
CA SER A 505 -14.55 16.24 -1.57
C SER A 505 -15.55 16.94 -2.49
N GLY A 506 -15.90 16.30 -3.60
CA GLY A 506 -16.79 16.85 -4.62
C GLY A 506 -16.33 16.49 -6.04
N ASN A 507 -17.18 16.81 -7.03
CA ASN A 507 -16.91 16.51 -8.45
C ASN A 507 -15.80 17.41 -9.04
N PHE A 508 -15.58 18.58 -8.45
CA PHE A 508 -14.48 19.49 -8.79
C PHE A 508 -13.65 19.74 -7.52
N SER A 509 -12.49 19.10 -7.41
CA SER A 509 -11.58 19.32 -6.28
C SER A 509 -10.79 20.60 -6.50
N ALA A 510 -10.91 21.56 -5.58
CA ALA A 510 -10.15 22.80 -5.62
C ALA A 510 -8.63 22.58 -5.45
N VAL A 511 -8.25 21.43 -4.88
CA VAL A 511 -6.85 21.04 -4.64
C VAL A 511 -6.54 19.74 -5.40
N PRO A 512 -5.65 19.76 -6.41
CA PRO A 512 -5.26 18.56 -7.15
C PRO A 512 -4.46 17.59 -6.29
N ALA A 513 -4.51 16.30 -6.64
CA ALA A 513 -3.68 15.27 -6.01
C ALA A 513 -2.19 15.49 -6.35
N THR A 514 -1.29 15.18 -5.43
CA THR A 514 0.16 15.28 -5.66
C THR A 514 0.65 14.22 -6.65
N GLN A 515 1.81 14.42 -7.29
CA GLN A 515 2.36 13.43 -8.23
C GLN A 515 2.64 12.07 -7.55
N ALA A 516 3.13 12.07 -6.30
CA ALA A 516 3.35 10.85 -5.54
C ALA A 516 2.03 10.11 -5.22
N GLU A 517 0.99 10.83 -4.83
CA GLU A 517 -0.35 10.26 -4.61
C GLU A 517 -0.92 9.67 -5.90
N GLN A 518 -0.72 10.36 -7.03
CA GLN A 518 -1.12 9.87 -8.35
C GLN A 518 -0.37 8.60 -8.74
N GLY A 519 0.96 8.56 -8.59
CA GLY A 519 1.76 7.37 -8.89
C GLY A 519 1.37 6.15 -8.03
N LEU A 520 1.02 6.36 -6.76
CA LEU A 520 0.47 5.31 -5.91
C LEU A 520 -0.89 4.81 -6.44
N ARG A 521 -1.78 5.73 -6.83
CA ARG A 521 -3.09 5.39 -7.38
C ARG A 521 -2.98 4.59 -8.68
N ASP A 522 -2.04 4.95 -9.54
CA ASP A 522 -1.80 4.30 -10.83
C ASP A 522 -1.32 2.85 -10.62
N ARG A 523 -0.32 2.63 -9.74
CA ARG A 523 0.15 1.28 -9.37
C ARG A 523 -0.93 0.41 -8.74
N MET A 524 -1.79 0.99 -7.90
CA MET A 524 -2.91 0.26 -7.30
C MET A 524 -3.95 -0.15 -8.34
N GLU A 525 -4.14 0.64 -9.39
CA GLU A 525 -5.07 0.35 -10.48
C GLU A 525 -4.57 -0.78 -11.37
N GLU A 526 -3.25 -0.92 -11.53
CA GLU A 526 -2.61 -2.02 -12.28
C GLU A 526 -2.55 -3.34 -11.49
N THR A 527 -2.37 -3.27 -10.17
CA THR A 527 -2.07 -4.47 -9.34
C THR A 527 -3.29 -5.05 -8.63
N LEU A 528 -4.29 -4.23 -8.28
CA LEU A 528 -5.43 -4.65 -7.46
C LEU A 528 -6.69 -4.88 -8.32
N PRO A 529 -7.56 -5.83 -7.93
CA PRO A 529 -8.81 -6.09 -8.65
C PRO A 529 -9.81 -4.93 -8.58
N ALA A 530 -9.67 -4.05 -7.59
CA ALA A 530 -10.38 -2.78 -7.50
C ALA A 530 -9.55 -1.83 -6.64
N ARG A 531 -9.26 -0.62 -7.14
CA ARG A 531 -8.53 0.39 -6.37
C ARG A 531 -9.35 0.84 -5.15
N PRO A 532 -8.90 0.60 -3.90
CA PRO A 532 -9.58 1.12 -2.72
C PRO A 532 -9.42 2.64 -2.65
N ARG A 533 -10.30 3.33 -1.92
CA ARG A 533 -10.13 4.76 -1.70
C ARG A 533 -8.87 4.96 -0.83
N THR A 534 -7.97 5.81 -1.28
CA THR A 534 -6.70 6.12 -0.59
C THR A 534 -6.91 6.49 0.88
N LYS A 535 -8.01 7.19 1.19
CA LYS A 535 -8.43 7.62 2.53
C LYS A 535 -8.82 6.45 3.45
N GLU A 536 -9.42 5.40 2.92
CA GLU A 536 -9.78 4.19 3.68
C GLU A 536 -8.52 3.39 4.04
N PHE A 537 -7.65 3.18 3.05
CA PHE A 537 -6.45 2.38 3.19
C PHE A 537 -5.34 3.06 4.01
N LEU A 538 -5.08 4.36 3.80
CA LEU A 538 -3.96 5.04 4.47
C LEU A 538 -4.30 5.60 5.84
N ILE A 539 -5.59 5.90 6.10
CA ILE A 539 -6.00 6.63 7.31
C ILE A 539 -7.04 5.82 8.09
N GLY A 540 -8.19 5.53 7.48
CA GLY A 540 -9.34 4.95 8.16
C GLY A 540 -9.06 3.59 8.80
N TYR A 541 -8.79 2.57 8.00
CA TYR A 541 -8.56 1.23 8.52
C TYR A 541 -7.31 1.12 9.41
N PRO A 542 -6.15 1.72 9.07
CA PRO A 542 -4.98 1.73 9.96
C PRO A 542 -5.26 2.39 11.31
N ALA A 543 -6.03 3.47 11.36
CA ALA A 543 -6.37 4.13 12.62
C ALA A 543 -7.32 3.29 13.48
N LEU A 544 -8.34 2.65 12.88
CA LEU A 544 -9.20 1.69 13.59
C LEU A 544 -8.39 0.49 14.09
N ALA A 545 -7.53 -0.07 13.25
CA ALA A 545 -6.59 -1.13 13.58
C ALA A 545 -5.69 -0.75 14.77
N LEU A 546 -5.08 0.44 14.74
CA LEU A 546 -4.22 0.94 15.80
C LEU A 546 -5.01 1.23 17.09
N LEU A 547 -6.24 1.73 16.99
CA LEU A 547 -7.13 1.92 18.13
C LEU A 547 -7.46 0.59 18.81
N ALA A 548 -7.80 -0.44 18.04
CA ALA A 548 -8.02 -1.79 18.55
C ALA A 548 -6.75 -2.41 19.14
N PHE A 549 -5.59 -2.14 18.53
CA PHE A 549 -4.28 -2.58 19.00
C PHE A 549 -3.93 -1.97 20.37
N LEU A 550 -4.05 -0.65 20.52
CA LEU A 550 -3.73 0.05 21.77
C LEU A 550 -4.73 -0.25 22.89
N ALA A 551 -5.98 -0.56 22.57
CA ALA A 551 -6.99 -0.96 23.56
C ALA A 551 -6.73 -2.35 24.16
N HIS A 552 -5.85 -3.16 23.55
CA HIS A 552 -5.50 -4.52 23.99
C HIS A 552 -4.41 -4.57 25.08
N GLY A 553 -3.64 -3.52 25.31
CA GLY A 553 -2.43 -3.59 26.15
C GLY A 553 -2.67 -4.14 27.56
N GLY A 554 -2.20 -5.37 27.82
CA GLY A 554 -2.09 -5.97 29.15
C GLY A 554 -1.04 -5.30 30.05
N SER A 555 -0.42 -4.22 29.59
CA SER A 555 0.60 -3.42 30.26
C SER A 555 0.02 -2.24 31.08
N GLY A 556 -1.30 -2.22 31.34
CA GLY A 556 -1.92 -1.23 32.25
C GLY A 556 -2.05 0.20 31.70
N CYS A 557 -1.34 0.58 30.63
CA CYS A 557 -1.42 1.91 30.03
C CYS A 557 -2.53 1.99 28.97
N ARG A 558 -3.75 2.35 29.39
CA ARG A 558 -4.81 2.74 28.45
C ARG A 558 -4.40 4.01 27.69
N PRO A 559 -4.55 4.08 26.34
CA PRO A 559 -4.31 5.31 25.61
C PRO A 559 -5.20 6.42 26.16
N SER A 560 -4.63 7.62 26.32
CA SER A 560 -5.35 8.78 26.83
C SER A 560 -6.61 9.05 25.99
N TRP A 561 -7.64 9.67 26.59
CA TRP A 561 -8.86 10.03 25.86
C TRP A 561 -8.56 10.90 24.63
N ARG A 562 -7.49 11.72 24.67
CA ARG A 562 -6.98 12.50 23.54
C ARG A 562 -6.49 11.62 22.39
N ALA A 563 -5.65 10.61 22.68
CA ALA A 563 -5.14 9.69 21.67
C ALA A 563 -6.27 8.85 21.04
N ARG A 564 -7.21 8.38 21.86
CA ARG A 564 -8.42 7.67 21.38
C ARG A 564 -9.29 8.55 20.52
N LEU A 565 -9.46 9.82 20.87
CA LEU A 565 -10.23 10.79 20.08
C LEU A 565 -9.63 10.96 18.68
N LEU A 566 -8.31 11.11 18.58
CA LEU A 566 -7.62 11.24 17.30
C LEU A 566 -7.73 10.00 16.43
N LEU A 567 -7.49 8.83 17.01
CA LEU A 567 -7.60 7.57 16.28
C LEU A 567 -9.04 7.27 15.87
N LEU A 568 -10.03 7.71 16.65
CA LEU A 568 -11.44 7.60 16.29
C LEU A 568 -11.82 8.56 15.16
N ILE A 569 -11.33 9.81 15.19
CA ILE A 569 -11.51 10.77 14.09
C ILE A 569 -10.90 10.23 12.80
N ALA A 570 -9.64 9.79 12.86
CA ALA A 570 -8.97 9.18 11.71
C ALA A 570 -9.69 7.89 11.27
N GLY A 571 -10.11 7.05 12.21
CA GLY A 571 -10.76 5.77 11.95
C GLY A 571 -12.14 5.88 11.32
N THR A 572 -12.92 6.88 11.72
CA THR A 572 -14.25 7.18 11.14
C THR A 572 -14.19 7.62 9.68
N VAL A 573 -13.02 7.96 9.15
CA VAL A 573 -12.83 8.20 7.71
C VAL A 573 -13.15 6.94 6.88
N ALA A 574 -12.88 5.72 7.39
CA ALA A 574 -13.23 4.49 6.69
C ALA A 574 -14.74 4.32 6.45
N PRO A 575 -15.60 4.28 7.50
CA PRO A 575 -17.05 4.16 7.30
C PRO A 575 -17.65 5.33 6.51
N VAL A 576 -17.16 6.55 6.73
CA VAL A 576 -17.58 7.74 5.97
C VAL A 576 -17.25 7.61 4.48
N SER A 577 -16.06 7.12 4.13
CA SER A 577 -15.64 6.94 2.73
C SER A 577 -16.43 5.82 2.03
N ILE A 578 -16.79 4.75 2.75
CA ILE A 578 -17.70 3.72 2.25
C ILE A 578 -19.07 4.33 1.96
N ALA A 579 -19.66 5.05 2.93
CA ALA A 579 -20.95 5.70 2.77
C ALA A 579 -20.95 6.67 1.58
N ASN A 580 -19.90 7.49 1.44
CA ASN A 580 -19.75 8.38 0.30
C ASN A 580 -19.65 7.62 -1.04
N SER A 581 -19.01 6.45 -1.07
CA SER A 581 -18.95 5.64 -2.28
C SER A 581 -20.34 5.14 -2.72
N PHE A 582 -21.25 4.87 -1.77
CA PHE A 582 -22.65 4.54 -2.08
C PHE A 582 -23.49 5.76 -2.47
N CYS A 583 -23.11 6.98 -2.09
CA CYS A 583 -23.74 8.22 -2.61
C CYS A 583 -23.52 8.42 -4.11
N HIS A 584 -22.51 7.78 -4.70
CA HIS A 584 -22.24 7.79 -6.14
C HIS A 584 -23.01 6.64 -6.84
N LEU A 585 -24.33 6.78 -6.95
CA LEU A 585 -25.26 5.75 -7.46
C LEU A 585 -25.02 5.30 -8.92
N HIS A 586 -24.19 6.06 -9.65
CA HIS A 586 -23.76 5.73 -11.00
C HIS A 586 -22.69 4.63 -11.02
N SER A 587 -21.85 4.53 -9.98
CA SER A 587 -20.87 3.45 -9.89
C SER A 587 -21.53 2.08 -9.72
N PRO A 588 -21.05 1.03 -10.42
CA PRO A 588 -21.59 -0.31 -10.24
C PRO A 588 -21.48 -0.77 -8.78
N VAL A 589 -22.59 -1.27 -8.23
CA VAL A 589 -22.70 -1.65 -6.81
C VAL A 589 -21.63 -2.67 -6.42
N LEU A 590 -21.40 -3.68 -7.26
CA LEU A 590 -20.43 -4.73 -6.99
C LEU A 590 -18.99 -4.20 -6.99
N LEU A 591 -18.68 -3.19 -7.82
CA LEU A 591 -17.37 -2.55 -7.82
C LEU A 591 -17.16 -1.77 -6.51
N THR A 592 -18.17 -1.01 -6.07
CA THR A 592 -18.15 -0.31 -4.79
C THR A 592 -17.92 -1.27 -3.61
N ALA A 593 -18.58 -2.43 -3.61
CA ALA A 593 -18.35 -3.48 -2.63
C ALA A 593 -16.92 -4.06 -2.72
N LYS A 594 -16.40 -4.36 -3.91
CA LYS A 594 -15.02 -4.85 -4.06
C LYS A 594 -13.99 -3.86 -3.49
N ARG A 595 -14.16 -2.56 -3.72
CA ARG A 595 -13.25 -1.52 -3.21
C ARG A 595 -13.17 -1.51 -1.69
N GLY A 596 -14.32 -1.59 -1.00
CA GLY A 596 -14.35 -1.64 0.46
C GLY A 596 -13.70 -2.90 1.02
N LEU A 597 -13.89 -4.05 0.37
CA LEU A 597 -13.23 -5.30 0.75
C LEU A 597 -11.70 -5.23 0.59
N VAL A 598 -11.22 -4.70 -0.53
CA VAL A 598 -9.77 -4.50 -0.75
C VAL A 598 -9.22 -3.51 0.28
N GLY A 599 -9.94 -2.42 0.57
CA GLY A 599 -9.57 -1.46 1.61
C GLY A 599 -9.41 -2.11 2.98
N LEU A 600 -10.35 -2.98 3.36
CA LEU A 600 -10.29 -3.78 4.59
C LEU A 600 -9.07 -4.69 4.63
N VAL A 601 -8.78 -5.43 3.56
CA VAL A 601 -7.63 -6.34 3.48
C VAL A 601 -6.33 -5.57 3.64
N CYS A 602 -6.19 -4.42 2.97
CA CYS A 602 -5.00 -3.59 3.11
C CYS A 602 -4.87 -3.01 4.53
N GLY A 603 -5.99 -2.66 5.18
CA GLY A 603 -6.03 -2.28 6.58
C GLY A 603 -5.63 -3.41 7.54
N TRP A 604 -6.00 -4.64 7.21
CA TRP A 604 -5.58 -5.84 7.95
C TRP A 604 -4.10 -6.16 7.75
N ALA A 605 -3.55 -5.94 6.56
CA ALA A 605 -2.11 -6.07 6.31
C ALA A 605 -1.29 -5.11 7.18
N ALA A 606 -1.77 -3.89 7.43
CA ALA A 606 -1.13 -2.96 8.37
C ALA A 606 -1.11 -3.52 9.82
N LEU A 607 -2.11 -4.32 10.23
CA LEU A 607 -2.11 -5.00 11.53
C LEU A 607 -1.05 -6.09 11.65
N LEU A 608 -0.72 -6.79 10.55
CA LEU A 608 0.35 -7.78 10.54
C LEU A 608 1.72 -7.13 10.81
N VAL A 609 1.89 -5.87 10.42
CA VAL A 609 3.09 -5.07 10.73
C VAL A 609 3.10 -4.62 12.20
N LEU A 610 1.94 -4.31 12.78
CA LEU A 610 1.82 -3.85 14.17
C LEU A 610 1.84 -5.01 15.20
N TRP A 611 1.44 -6.22 14.82
CA TRP A 611 1.37 -7.40 15.70
C TRP A 611 2.71 -7.80 16.35
N PRO A 612 3.85 -7.82 15.63
CA PRO A 612 5.18 -8.03 16.22
C PRO A 612 5.51 -7.06 17.36
N LEU A 613 5.11 -5.79 17.25
CA LEU A 613 5.34 -4.77 18.29
C LEU A 613 4.60 -5.11 19.60
N ARG A 614 3.51 -5.87 19.52
CA ARG A 614 2.80 -6.35 20.71
C ARG A 614 3.43 -7.61 21.31
N ARG A 615 3.96 -8.54 20.50
CA ARG A 615 4.79 -9.63 21.05
C ARG A 615 6.01 -9.05 21.76
N ALA A 616 6.53 -7.92 21.26
CA ALA A 616 7.54 -7.12 21.94
C ALA A 616 7.07 -6.61 23.31
N ALA A 617 5.88 -6.01 23.37
CA ALA A 617 5.29 -5.53 24.62
C ALA A 617 4.96 -6.67 25.62
N ALA A 618 4.64 -7.87 25.13
CA ALA A 618 4.39 -9.05 25.95
C ALA A 618 5.69 -9.69 26.47
N LEU A 619 6.75 -9.70 25.68
CA LEU A 619 8.10 -10.05 26.15
C LEU A 619 8.57 -9.02 27.19
N ALA A 620 8.39 -7.72 26.92
CA ALA A 620 8.74 -6.64 27.86
C ALA A 620 8.01 -6.73 29.22
N ALA A 621 6.90 -7.47 29.32
CA ALA A 621 6.19 -7.71 30.58
C ALA A 621 6.97 -8.64 31.55
N GLY A 622 8.01 -9.33 31.07
CA GLY A 622 8.94 -10.15 31.89
C GLY A 622 10.14 -9.38 32.45
N GLY A 623 10.15 -8.04 32.36
CA GLY A 623 11.30 -7.20 32.70
C GLY A 623 12.20 -6.89 31.50
N PRO A 624 13.15 -5.94 31.64
CA PRO A 624 14.05 -5.57 30.55
C PRO A 624 14.94 -6.76 30.17
N TYR A 625 15.09 -7.02 28.87
CA TYR A 625 16.03 -8.03 28.39
C TYR A 625 17.38 -7.41 27.99
N VAL A 626 18.44 -8.21 28.13
CA VAL A 626 19.65 -8.06 27.33
C VAL A 626 19.56 -9.08 26.20
N SER A 627 19.46 -8.62 24.95
CA SER A 627 19.40 -9.52 23.79
C SER A 627 20.76 -9.73 23.13
N PHE A 628 20.95 -10.90 22.53
CA PHE A 628 22.18 -11.29 21.82
C PHE A 628 21.87 -11.73 20.40
N SER A 629 22.61 -11.20 19.42
CA SER A 629 22.62 -11.70 18.04
C SER A 629 24.02 -12.16 17.63
N GLY A 630 24.10 -13.21 16.82
CA GLY A 630 25.38 -13.78 16.36
C GLY A 630 25.19 -15.00 15.50
N TYR A 631 26.27 -15.67 15.11
CA TYR A 631 26.21 -16.95 14.38
C TYR A 631 25.97 -18.13 15.35
N PHE A 632 24.89 -18.05 16.14
CA PHE A 632 24.56 -19.01 17.18
C PHE A 632 23.51 -20.04 16.72
N GLY A 633 23.57 -21.24 17.29
CA GLY A 633 22.66 -22.35 17.00
C GLY A 633 23.06 -23.19 15.79
N TYR A 634 24.33 -23.13 15.39
CA TYR A 634 24.89 -23.96 14.31
C TYR A 634 25.90 -24.99 14.83
N GLY A 635 26.23 -24.98 16.12
CA GLY A 635 27.13 -25.98 16.73
C GLY A 635 28.61 -25.78 16.40
N ASN A 636 29.01 -24.60 15.91
CA ASN A 636 30.42 -24.23 15.79
C ASN A 636 30.96 -23.83 17.16
N LEU A 637 31.87 -24.63 17.73
CA LEU A 637 32.41 -24.42 19.08
C LEU A 637 32.86 -22.98 19.35
N GLY A 638 33.47 -22.32 18.35
CA GLY A 638 33.89 -20.93 18.50
C GLY A 638 32.76 -19.97 18.82
N ASP A 639 31.71 -19.99 17.99
CA ASP A 639 30.58 -19.09 18.12
C ASP A 639 29.72 -19.44 19.35
N GLU A 640 29.54 -20.73 19.63
CA GLU A 640 28.81 -21.17 20.83
C GLU A 640 29.58 -20.82 22.12
N TRP A 641 30.92 -20.84 22.09
CA TRP A 641 31.74 -20.48 23.25
C TRP A 641 31.80 -18.96 23.46
N MET A 642 31.88 -18.15 22.40
CA MET A 642 31.69 -16.71 22.50
C MET A 642 30.35 -16.38 23.17
N LEU A 643 29.25 -16.98 22.68
CA LEU A 643 27.93 -16.82 23.28
C LEU A 643 27.92 -17.20 24.78
N ALA A 644 28.50 -18.35 25.13
CA ALA A 644 28.54 -18.80 26.52
C ALA A 644 29.26 -17.79 27.44
N ASN A 645 30.36 -17.20 26.99
CA ASN A 645 31.11 -16.21 27.75
C ASN A 645 30.37 -14.86 27.83
N GLU A 646 29.79 -14.39 26.72
CA GLU A 646 28.96 -13.18 26.67
C GLU A 646 27.76 -13.29 27.61
N LEU A 647 27.06 -14.44 27.61
CA LEU A 647 25.95 -14.70 28.52
C LEU A 647 26.39 -14.72 29.97
N ARG A 648 27.54 -15.32 30.31
CA ARG A 648 28.08 -15.32 31.68
C ARG A 648 28.40 -13.90 32.15
N ALA A 649 29.09 -13.11 31.33
CA ALA A 649 29.39 -11.71 31.64
C ALA A 649 28.10 -10.87 31.78
N ALA A 650 27.12 -11.09 30.92
CA ALA A 650 25.85 -10.37 30.99
C ALA A 650 24.99 -10.77 32.19
N ARG A 651 24.98 -12.03 32.61
CA ARG A 651 24.32 -12.45 33.86
C ARG A 651 24.94 -11.75 35.06
N GLU A 652 26.27 -11.65 35.10
CA GLU A 652 26.99 -10.93 36.15
C GLU A 652 26.65 -9.44 36.17
N ALA A 653 26.65 -8.78 35.00
CA ALA A 653 26.27 -7.38 34.88
C ALA A 653 24.81 -7.12 35.28
N ALA A 654 23.91 -8.02 34.87
CA ALA A 654 22.48 -7.90 35.14
C ALA A 654 22.14 -8.09 36.63
N GLN A 655 22.88 -8.91 37.39
CA GLN A 655 22.58 -9.20 38.81
C GLN A 655 21.10 -9.52 39.05
N GLU A 656 20.49 -10.36 38.21
CA GLU A 656 19.05 -10.70 38.19
C GLU A 656 18.08 -9.54 37.85
N ARG A 657 18.56 -8.33 37.57
CA ARG A 657 17.73 -7.17 37.17
C ARG A 657 17.14 -7.27 35.76
N ALA A 658 17.77 -8.07 34.91
CA ALA A 658 17.39 -8.24 33.50
C ALA A 658 17.47 -9.72 33.10
N SER A 659 16.50 -10.15 32.31
CA SER A 659 16.52 -11.49 31.71
C SER A 659 17.38 -11.50 30.45
N LEU A 660 17.90 -12.66 30.05
CA LEU A 660 18.70 -12.79 28.83
C LEU A 660 17.85 -13.39 27.70
N LEU A 661 18.00 -12.82 26.49
CA LEU A 661 17.33 -13.28 25.28
C LEU A 661 18.37 -13.53 24.18
N VAL A 662 18.33 -14.68 23.50
CA VAL A 662 19.24 -14.96 22.38
C VAL A 662 18.44 -15.22 21.11
N PHE A 663 18.84 -14.58 20.01
CA PHE A 663 18.38 -14.90 18.68
C PHE A 663 19.15 -16.11 18.14
N LEU A 664 18.56 -17.30 18.26
CA LEU A 664 19.24 -18.57 18.02
C LEU A 664 18.39 -19.51 17.14
N ARG A 665 19.05 -20.42 16.43
CA ARG A 665 18.44 -21.55 15.72
C ARG A 665 18.43 -22.78 16.62
N GLY A 666 17.25 -23.32 16.95
CA GLY A 666 17.12 -24.54 17.75
C GLY A 666 16.90 -24.27 19.26
N PRO A 667 17.18 -25.26 20.13
CA PRO A 667 17.08 -25.08 21.58
C PRO A 667 18.22 -24.21 22.10
N GLY A 668 17.91 -23.30 23.03
CA GLY A 668 18.93 -22.43 23.64
C GLY A 668 19.47 -22.94 24.98
N PRO A 669 20.47 -22.25 25.53
CA PRO A 669 21.07 -22.60 26.81
C PRO A 669 20.05 -22.56 27.98
N PRO A 670 20.23 -23.38 29.03
CA PRO A 670 19.36 -23.37 30.20
C PRO A 670 19.28 -21.99 30.86
N GLY A 671 18.06 -21.54 31.17
CA GLY A 671 17.81 -20.26 31.84
C GLY A 671 18.05 -19.03 30.96
N VAL A 672 17.93 -19.17 29.63
CA VAL A 672 18.01 -18.07 28.66
C VAL A 672 16.79 -18.14 27.75
N ALA A 673 16.11 -17.02 27.54
CA ALA A 673 15.00 -16.96 26.60
C ALA A 673 15.52 -17.06 25.16
N VAL A 674 14.76 -17.72 24.28
CA VAL A 674 15.14 -17.93 22.87
C VAL A 674 14.11 -17.29 21.97
N ALA A 675 14.58 -16.51 21.00
CA ALA A 675 13.80 -16.01 19.88
C ALA A 675 14.33 -16.62 18.58
N ASP A 676 13.42 -17.03 17.69
CA ASP A 676 13.83 -17.55 16.39
C ASP A 676 14.47 -16.44 15.55
N ARG A 677 15.75 -16.63 15.22
CA ARG A 677 16.55 -15.71 14.42
C ARG A 677 16.09 -15.58 12.95
N TRP A 678 15.22 -16.47 12.48
CA TRP A 678 14.65 -16.42 11.13
C TRP A 678 13.22 -15.86 11.11
N SER A 679 12.60 -15.69 12.28
CA SER A 679 11.27 -15.09 12.42
C SER A 679 11.40 -13.56 12.56
N PRO A 680 10.98 -12.76 11.56
CA PRO A 680 11.02 -11.29 11.67
C PRO A 680 10.17 -10.78 12.83
N ALA A 681 9.08 -11.49 13.16
CA ALA A 681 8.23 -11.15 14.28
C ALA A 681 8.96 -11.35 15.62
N ASP A 682 9.77 -12.40 15.75
CA ASP A 682 10.52 -12.69 16.97
C ASP A 682 11.72 -11.76 17.10
N ILE A 683 12.37 -11.39 15.99
CA ILE A 683 13.43 -10.36 15.97
C ILE A 683 12.89 -9.02 16.46
N VAL A 684 11.85 -8.48 15.83
CA VAL A 684 11.27 -7.18 16.22
C VAL A 684 10.76 -7.22 17.65
N ALA A 685 10.11 -8.33 18.04
CA ALA A 685 9.60 -8.51 19.40
C ALA A 685 10.71 -8.56 20.44
N GLY A 686 11.74 -9.36 20.20
CA GLY A 686 12.90 -9.45 21.08
C GLY A 686 13.62 -8.11 21.22
N MET A 687 13.81 -7.40 20.12
CA MET A 687 14.46 -6.09 20.10
C MET A 687 13.68 -5.03 20.88
N ALA A 688 12.36 -4.93 20.71
CA ALA A 688 11.58 -3.94 21.46
C ALA A 688 11.38 -4.30 22.95
N ALA A 689 11.56 -5.56 23.33
CA ALA A 689 11.62 -5.97 24.74
C ALA A 689 13.01 -5.81 25.37
N SER A 690 14.02 -5.58 24.54
CA SER A 690 15.40 -5.45 24.99
C SER A 690 15.71 -4.02 25.39
N ARG A 691 16.37 -3.88 26.54
CA ARG A 691 16.95 -2.61 26.97
C ARG A 691 18.32 -2.40 26.35
N VAL A 692 19.09 -3.48 26.25
CA VAL A 692 20.39 -3.47 25.57
C VAL A 692 20.43 -4.63 24.59
N HIS A 693 20.86 -4.37 23.37
CA HIS A 693 21.18 -5.36 22.36
C HIS A 693 22.69 -5.50 22.23
N VAL A 694 23.18 -6.71 22.44
CA VAL A 694 24.57 -7.11 22.25
C VAL A 694 24.69 -7.78 20.88
N SER A 695 25.40 -7.13 19.97
CA SER A 695 25.91 -7.76 18.76
C SER A 695 27.12 -8.59 19.20
N GLY A 696 26.95 -9.91 19.23
CA GLY A 696 27.94 -10.87 19.68
C GLY A 696 29.14 -10.92 18.75
N GLY A 697 30.29 -11.30 19.30
CA GLY A 697 31.59 -11.15 18.67
C GLY A 697 31.85 -11.95 17.39
N GLY A 698 33.08 -11.81 16.90
CA GLY A 698 33.53 -12.48 15.68
C GLY A 698 33.29 -11.68 14.40
N GLY A 699 33.31 -12.38 13.26
CA GLY A 699 33.32 -11.81 11.90
C GLY A 699 31.95 -11.76 11.24
N LEU A 700 30.93 -11.21 11.91
CA LEU A 700 29.55 -11.18 11.38
C LEU A 700 29.39 -10.22 10.18
N PHE A 701 30.08 -9.09 10.19
CA PHE A 701 29.95 -8.03 9.19
C PHE A 701 30.91 -8.21 8.02
N GLN A 702 30.58 -9.13 7.10
CA GLN A 702 31.36 -9.41 5.89
C GLN A 702 30.45 -9.57 4.66
N ASP A 703 30.98 -9.28 3.46
CA ASP A 703 30.25 -9.47 2.19
C ASP A 703 30.77 -10.66 1.33
N SER A 704 31.71 -11.45 1.87
CA SER A 704 32.29 -12.65 1.25
C SER A 704 31.36 -13.88 1.25
N THR A 705 30.48 -14.00 2.25
CA THR A 705 29.58 -15.15 2.43
C THR A 705 28.23 -14.98 1.73
N GLY A 706 28.01 -13.81 1.11
CA GLY A 706 26.81 -13.51 0.33
C GLY A 706 26.31 -12.08 0.55
N PRO A 707 25.49 -11.53 -0.38
CA PRO A 707 25.02 -10.15 -0.31
C PRO A 707 24.01 -9.89 0.82
N PHE A 708 23.47 -10.93 1.46
CA PHE A 708 22.44 -10.82 2.49
C PHE A 708 22.97 -10.89 3.92
N THR A 709 24.21 -11.36 4.14
CA THR A 709 24.80 -11.52 5.48
C THR A 709 24.92 -10.17 6.20
N PHE A 710 25.53 -9.18 5.54
CA PHE A 710 25.69 -7.85 6.13
C PHE A 710 24.33 -7.17 6.41
N PRO A 711 23.39 -7.05 5.45
CA PRO A 711 22.08 -6.46 5.74
C PRO A 711 21.32 -7.16 6.87
N TYR A 712 21.43 -8.49 6.97
CA TYR A 712 20.79 -9.25 8.04
C TYR A 712 21.30 -8.85 9.42
N TYR A 713 22.62 -8.89 9.66
CA TYR A 713 23.16 -8.53 10.99
C TYR A 713 23.05 -7.04 11.29
N LEU A 714 22.99 -6.18 10.27
CA LEU A 714 22.71 -4.75 10.45
C LEU A 714 21.25 -4.49 10.88
N THR A 715 20.31 -5.43 10.67
CA THR A 715 18.91 -5.23 11.09
C THR A 715 18.78 -5.01 12.59
N TYR A 716 19.57 -5.68 13.42
CA TYR A 716 19.49 -5.53 14.88
C TYR A 716 19.86 -4.13 15.38
N PRO A 717 21.07 -3.58 15.11
CA PRO A 717 21.40 -2.21 15.48
C PRO A 717 20.51 -1.18 14.78
N ALA A 718 20.03 -1.46 13.56
CA ALA A 718 19.05 -0.62 12.88
C ALA A 718 17.70 -0.57 13.61
N LEU A 719 17.19 -1.71 14.05
CA LEU A 719 15.95 -1.82 14.81
C LEU A 719 16.08 -1.19 16.19
N ALA A 720 17.20 -1.42 16.89
CA ALA A 720 17.49 -0.80 18.18
C ALA A 720 17.36 0.73 18.09
N ARG A 721 17.97 1.33 17.07
CA ARG A 721 17.93 2.76 16.82
C ARG A 721 16.57 3.28 16.33
N LEU A 722 15.85 2.50 15.54
CA LEU A 722 14.49 2.84 15.09
C LEU A 722 13.50 2.85 16.25
N LEU A 723 13.61 1.89 17.16
CA LEU A 723 12.72 1.74 18.32
C LEU A 723 13.04 2.76 19.41
N GLY A 724 14.31 3.17 19.54
CA GLY A 724 14.74 4.21 20.48
C GLY A 724 14.65 3.82 21.96
N THR A 725 14.33 2.55 22.25
CA THR A 725 14.21 1.97 23.59
C THR A 725 15.30 0.95 23.91
N CYS A 726 16.19 0.69 22.95
CA CYS A 726 17.19 -0.36 23.03
C CYS A 726 18.57 0.21 22.64
N ASP A 727 19.49 0.18 23.59
CA ASP A 727 20.87 0.59 23.39
C ASP A 727 21.66 -0.53 22.71
N THR A 728 22.70 -0.20 21.95
CA THR A 728 23.50 -1.20 21.21
C THR A 728 24.90 -1.31 21.78
N VAL A 729 25.39 -2.53 21.95
CA VAL A 729 26.77 -2.88 22.34
C VAL A 729 27.33 -3.85 21.32
N PHE A 730 28.57 -3.62 20.86
CA PHE A 730 29.32 -4.53 19.99
C PHE A 730 30.41 -5.22 20.81
N ALA A 731 30.28 -6.54 21.02
CA ALA A 731 31.13 -7.33 21.90
C ALA A 731 32.30 -7.98 21.14
N GLY A 732 33.44 -7.31 21.02
CA GLY A 732 34.67 -7.93 20.51
C GLY A 732 34.56 -8.37 19.05
N HIS A 733 34.13 -7.46 18.18
CA HIS A 733 33.97 -7.74 16.75
C HIS A 733 35.28 -7.65 15.98
N SER A 734 35.43 -8.51 14.97
CA SER A 734 36.40 -8.29 13.91
C SER A 734 35.76 -7.40 12.84
N PHE A 735 36.39 -6.26 12.59
CA PHE A 735 35.94 -5.28 11.61
C PHE A 735 36.87 -5.35 10.39
N GLY A 736 36.50 -6.19 9.43
CA GLY A 736 37.26 -6.44 8.21
C GLY A 736 36.45 -7.22 7.19
N GLY A 737 36.83 -7.17 5.91
CA GLY A 737 36.16 -7.98 4.88
C GLY A 737 34.86 -7.41 4.33
N LEU A 738 34.70 -6.08 4.33
CA LEU A 738 33.67 -5.38 3.55
C LEU A 738 34.31 -4.75 2.31
N ALA A 739 33.92 -5.18 1.12
CA ALA A 739 34.37 -4.59 -0.14
C ALA A 739 33.61 -3.30 -0.48
N ARG A 740 32.32 -3.24 -0.16
CA ARG A 740 31.42 -2.14 -0.57
C ARG A 740 31.58 -0.87 0.29
N PRO A 741 31.89 0.31 -0.30
CA PRO A 741 32.05 1.56 0.45
C PRO A 741 30.85 1.93 1.33
N TRP A 742 29.63 1.77 0.82
CA TRP A 742 28.41 2.15 1.55
C TRP A 742 28.09 1.19 2.73
N TYR A 743 28.51 -0.09 2.67
CA TYR A 743 28.44 -0.99 3.84
C TYR A 743 29.39 -0.52 4.95
N ARG A 744 30.61 -0.11 4.58
CA ARG A 744 31.60 0.44 5.53
C ARG A 744 31.05 1.71 6.20
N SER A 745 30.50 2.63 5.41
CA SER A 745 29.91 3.88 5.93
C SER A 745 28.71 3.62 6.86
N LEU A 746 27.83 2.67 6.52
CA LEU A 746 26.70 2.29 7.37
C LEU A 746 27.16 1.66 8.67
N LEU A 747 28.08 0.69 8.62
CA LEU A 747 28.59 0.03 9.82
C LEU A 747 29.24 1.04 10.77
N ALA A 748 30.15 1.88 10.25
CA ALA A 748 30.77 2.96 11.00
C ALA A 748 29.72 3.83 11.70
N TRP A 749 28.64 4.20 10.99
CA TRP A 749 27.58 5.07 11.52
C TRP A 749 26.88 4.48 12.74
N TYR A 750 26.59 3.18 12.73
CA TYR A 750 25.96 2.48 13.84
C TYR A 750 26.93 2.27 15.00
N THR A 751 28.17 1.87 14.73
CA THR A 751 29.19 1.64 15.75
C THR A 751 29.59 2.92 16.49
N ILE A 752 29.67 4.07 15.82
CA ILE A 752 29.93 5.38 16.47
C ILE A 752 28.84 5.75 17.49
N ARG A 753 27.62 5.26 17.26
CA ARG A 753 26.42 5.58 18.04
C ARG A 753 26.03 4.46 19.00
N ALA A 754 26.87 3.44 19.12
CA ALA A 754 26.71 2.38 20.09
C ALA A 754 27.26 2.84 21.45
N GLU A 755 26.74 2.25 22.52
CA GLU A 755 27.19 2.53 23.88
C GLU A 755 28.59 2.00 24.16
N LEU A 756 28.93 0.90 23.49
CA LEU A 756 30.27 0.33 23.51
C LEU A 756 30.54 -0.34 22.17
N THR A 757 31.70 -0.03 21.60
CA THR A 757 32.24 -0.76 20.45
C THR A 757 33.61 -1.31 20.82
N LEU A 758 33.66 -2.59 21.17
CA LEU A 758 34.91 -3.32 21.37
C LEU A 758 35.33 -3.94 20.04
N ALA A 759 36.43 -3.43 19.48
CA ALA A 759 37.12 -4.07 18.37
C ALA A 759 38.03 -5.17 18.93
N ARG A 760 37.97 -6.37 18.34
CA ARG A 760 38.73 -7.55 18.76
C ARG A 760 40.25 -7.37 18.72
N ASP A 761 40.74 -6.51 17.84
CA ASP A 761 42.17 -6.33 17.58
C ASP A 761 42.47 -4.92 17.02
N PRO A 762 43.74 -4.45 17.08
CA PRO A 762 44.11 -3.12 16.59
C PRO A 762 43.84 -2.90 15.09
N THR A 763 43.91 -3.95 14.26
CA THR A 763 43.66 -3.86 12.81
C THR A 763 42.18 -3.58 12.55
N SER A 764 41.30 -4.30 13.25
CA SER A 764 39.85 -4.07 13.23
C SER A 764 39.50 -2.64 13.68
N ALA A 765 40.12 -2.15 14.75
CA ALA A 765 39.93 -0.78 15.23
C ALA A 765 40.37 0.27 14.19
N ALA A 766 41.54 0.08 13.58
CA ALA A 766 42.07 0.97 12.56
C ALA A 766 41.19 1.00 11.29
N ALA A 767 40.65 -0.15 10.87
CA ALA A 767 39.74 -0.25 9.73
C ALA A 767 38.46 0.59 9.96
N LEU A 768 37.87 0.49 11.15
CA LEU A 768 36.66 1.23 11.51
C LEU A 768 36.91 2.74 11.58
N LYS A 769 38.03 3.17 12.17
CA LYS A 769 38.45 4.59 12.20
C LYS A 769 38.64 5.16 10.80
N ARG A 770 39.29 4.40 9.90
CA ARG A 770 39.46 4.80 8.49
C ARG A 770 38.11 4.97 7.79
N TRP A 771 37.21 4.00 7.91
CA TRP A 771 35.89 4.06 7.26
C TRP A 771 35.01 5.19 7.78
N ALA A 772 35.08 5.50 9.07
CA ALA A 772 34.43 6.67 9.65
C ALA A 772 34.95 7.97 9.03
N GLY A 773 36.28 8.11 8.93
CA GLY A 773 36.93 9.27 8.30
C GLY A 773 36.57 9.44 6.82
N GLU A 774 36.61 8.36 6.03
CA GLU A 774 36.18 8.34 4.63
C GLU A 774 34.72 8.77 4.46
N ALA A 775 33.86 8.46 5.44
CA ALA A 775 32.45 8.82 5.44
C ALA A 775 32.15 10.19 6.08
N GLY A 776 33.18 10.95 6.52
CA GLY A 776 33.01 12.23 7.21
C GLY A 776 32.30 12.12 8.56
N GLN A 777 32.38 10.96 9.22
CA GLN A 777 31.70 10.70 10.48
C GLN A 777 32.63 10.98 11.66
N VAL A 778 32.17 11.82 12.59
CA VAL A 778 32.92 12.18 13.79
C VAL A 778 32.43 11.34 14.98
N PRO A 779 33.31 10.60 15.67
CA PRO A 779 32.93 9.84 16.85
C PRO A 779 32.59 10.74 18.03
N HIS A 780 31.69 10.29 18.91
CA HIS A 780 31.27 11.03 20.11
C HIS A 780 32.24 10.87 21.29
N ALA A 781 33.01 9.79 21.32
CA ALA A 781 34.00 9.50 22.35
C ALA A 781 35.41 9.46 21.75
N GLU A 782 36.40 10.02 22.45
CA GLU A 782 37.80 10.02 22.03
C GLU A 782 38.38 8.59 21.94
N GLU A 783 37.89 7.68 22.77
CA GLU A 783 38.39 6.30 22.87
C GLU A 783 37.72 5.33 21.88
N TRP A 784 36.91 5.81 20.92
CA TRP A 784 36.16 4.95 19.99
C TRP A 784 36.94 4.55 18.72
N PRO A 785 36.80 3.31 18.23
CA PRO A 785 36.38 2.13 18.98
C PRO A 785 37.44 1.75 20.02
N GLU A 786 36.98 1.17 21.13
CA GLU A 786 37.86 0.64 22.16
C GLU A 786 38.50 -0.68 21.67
N ILE A 787 39.78 -0.88 21.95
CA ILE A 787 40.48 -2.12 21.60
C ILE A 787 40.28 -3.10 22.74
N GLY A 788 39.68 -4.26 22.45
CA GLY A 788 39.56 -5.37 23.36
C GLY A 788 40.15 -6.65 22.76
N VAL A 789 39.61 -7.79 23.16
CA VAL A 789 39.92 -9.11 22.60
C VAL A 789 38.65 -9.88 22.25
N ASP A 790 38.83 -10.98 21.54
CA ASP A 790 37.74 -11.90 21.20
C ASP A 790 37.02 -12.41 22.47
N PRO A 791 35.66 -12.44 22.52
CA PRO A 791 34.92 -12.89 23.68
C PRO A 791 35.22 -14.33 24.13
N VAL A 792 35.86 -15.16 23.30
CA VAL A 792 36.38 -16.47 23.77
C VAL A 792 37.37 -16.29 24.93
N PHE A 793 38.13 -15.20 24.96
CA PHE A 793 39.10 -14.91 26.04
C PHE A 793 38.48 -14.26 27.29
N TRP A 794 37.17 -13.99 27.30
CA TRP A 794 36.47 -13.58 28.52
C TRP A 794 36.23 -14.76 29.48
N TYR A 795 36.62 -15.96 29.05
CA TYR A 795 36.61 -17.16 29.86
C TYR A 795 37.52 -17.01 31.09
N GLU A 796 36.98 -17.36 32.26
CA GLU A 796 37.77 -17.51 33.48
C GLU A 796 38.20 -18.98 33.64
N PRO A 797 39.52 -19.28 33.60
CA PRO A 797 40.01 -20.64 33.76
C PRO A 797 39.61 -21.25 35.09
N ARG A 798 38.95 -22.42 35.05
CA ARG A 798 38.86 -23.29 36.22
C ARG A 798 40.24 -23.89 36.49
N ARG A 799 40.59 -24.12 37.77
CA ARG A 799 41.84 -24.80 38.18
C ARG A 799 41.79 -26.29 37.81
N GLU A 800 41.70 -26.61 36.52
CA GLU A 800 41.86 -27.96 36.01
C GLU A 800 43.36 -28.18 35.77
N ARG A 801 43.96 -29.08 36.55
CA ARG A 801 45.36 -29.45 36.34
C ARG A 801 45.42 -30.41 35.18
N ARG A 802 46.33 -30.13 34.24
CA ARG A 802 46.64 -31.04 33.16
C ARG A 802 47.01 -32.43 33.69
N HIS A 803 46.46 -33.46 33.06
CA HIS A 803 46.82 -34.84 33.39
C HIS A 803 48.16 -35.20 32.72
N GLU A 804 49.28 -35.02 33.43
CA GLU A 804 50.62 -35.28 32.89
C GLU A 804 50.83 -36.74 32.44
N SER A 805 50.09 -37.67 33.06
CA SER A 805 50.05 -39.10 32.74
C SER A 805 49.08 -39.47 31.61
N SER A 806 48.41 -38.49 30.98
CA SER A 806 47.54 -38.74 29.84
C SER A 806 48.26 -39.51 28.74
N ARG A 807 47.53 -40.45 28.12
CA ARG A 807 47.97 -41.21 26.96
C ARG A 807 47.14 -40.91 25.70
N ILE A 808 46.42 -39.78 25.67
CA ILE A 808 45.51 -39.46 24.57
C ILE A 808 46.15 -38.43 23.62
N LEU A 809 46.21 -38.75 22.33
CA LEU A 809 46.51 -37.80 21.27
C LEU A 809 45.20 -37.27 20.67
N GLY A 810 44.93 -35.98 20.83
CA GLY A 810 43.80 -35.33 20.17
C GLY A 810 44.13 -35.03 18.71
N VAL A 811 43.21 -35.31 17.78
CA VAL A 811 43.39 -35.01 16.36
C VAL A 811 42.16 -34.27 15.85
N ASN A 812 42.31 -32.99 15.57
CA ASN A 812 41.29 -32.18 14.91
C ASN A 812 41.65 -31.98 13.43
N LEU A 813 40.95 -32.70 12.57
CA LEU A 813 41.02 -32.59 11.12
C LEU A 813 39.66 -32.21 10.55
N ARG A 814 39.65 -31.50 9.42
CA ARG A 814 38.43 -31.15 8.70
C ARG A 814 38.60 -31.30 7.20
N SER A 815 37.50 -31.46 6.49
CA SER A 815 37.50 -31.30 5.04
C SER A 815 37.86 -29.87 4.64
N THR A 816 38.75 -29.70 3.67
CA THR A 816 39.20 -28.40 3.15
C THR A 816 39.60 -28.53 1.69
N THR A 817 39.59 -27.44 0.95
CA THR A 817 40.09 -27.40 -0.44
C THR A 817 41.60 -27.32 -0.52
N ALA A 818 42.27 -26.90 0.56
CA ALA A 818 43.73 -26.76 0.61
C ALA A 818 44.46 -28.11 0.61
N PHE A 819 43.83 -29.16 1.14
CA PHE A 819 44.39 -30.50 1.21
C PHE A 819 43.38 -31.52 0.67
N PRO A 820 43.75 -32.35 -0.32
CA PRO A 820 42.91 -33.45 -0.78
C PRO A 820 42.55 -34.39 0.38
N ARG A 821 41.34 -34.97 0.31
CA ARG A 821 40.84 -35.93 1.32
C ARG A 821 41.83 -37.07 1.58
N GLU A 822 42.46 -37.58 0.52
CA GLU A 822 43.45 -38.65 0.60
C GLU A 822 44.68 -38.24 1.41
N VAL A 823 45.19 -37.02 1.23
CA VAL A 823 46.34 -36.49 1.99
C VAL A 823 46.01 -36.46 3.48
N LEU A 824 44.84 -35.94 3.85
CA LEU A 824 44.42 -35.87 5.26
C LEU A 824 44.16 -37.25 5.88
N ALA A 825 43.67 -38.21 5.10
CA ALA A 825 43.55 -39.60 5.55
C ALA A 825 44.93 -40.21 5.83
N ARG A 826 45.91 -40.00 4.93
CA ARG A 826 47.30 -40.44 5.13
C ARG A 826 47.97 -39.77 6.33
N VAL A 827 47.69 -38.48 6.57
CA VAL A 827 48.12 -37.80 7.79
C VAL A 827 47.52 -38.50 9.02
N ALA A 828 46.23 -38.80 9.03
CA ALA A 828 45.59 -39.50 10.14
C ALA A 828 46.22 -40.89 10.40
N ASP A 829 46.55 -41.64 9.34
CA ASP A 829 47.23 -42.93 9.45
C ASP A 829 48.63 -42.80 10.06
N GLY A 830 49.42 -41.82 9.59
CA GLY A 830 50.75 -41.53 10.15
C GLY A 830 50.68 -41.12 11.62
N LEU A 831 49.68 -40.30 12.01
CA LEU A 831 49.48 -39.93 13.40
C LEU A 831 49.08 -41.13 14.27
N ARG A 832 48.25 -42.06 13.77
CA ARG A 832 47.91 -43.31 14.48
C ARG A 832 49.15 -44.19 14.69
N SER A 833 49.97 -44.36 13.66
CA SER A 833 51.21 -45.14 13.70
C SER A 833 52.22 -44.56 14.71
N ALA A 834 52.48 -43.26 14.64
CA ALA A 834 53.37 -42.59 15.58
C ALA A 834 52.80 -42.55 17.02
N ALA A 835 51.49 -42.41 17.20
CA ALA A 835 50.85 -42.50 18.51
C ALA A 835 51.01 -43.90 19.11
N ALA A 836 50.75 -44.95 18.31
CA ALA A 836 50.85 -46.34 18.75
C ALA A 836 52.28 -46.72 19.18
N SER A 837 53.31 -46.27 18.45
CA SER A 837 54.72 -46.52 18.81
C SER A 837 55.14 -45.87 20.14
N ARG A 838 54.38 -44.87 20.61
CA ARG A 838 54.58 -44.18 21.91
C ARG A 838 53.54 -44.60 22.97
N GLY A 839 52.72 -45.62 22.69
CA GLY A 839 51.68 -46.10 23.62
C GLY A 839 50.54 -45.12 23.86
N LEU A 840 50.25 -44.24 22.88
CA LEU A 840 49.18 -43.27 22.91
C LEU A 840 47.95 -43.76 22.11
N THR A 841 46.76 -43.39 22.58
CA THR A 841 45.49 -43.62 21.87
C THR A 841 45.05 -42.36 21.15
N VAL A 842 44.67 -42.46 19.87
CA VAL A 842 44.17 -41.33 19.08
C VAL A 842 42.70 -41.08 19.37
N ARG A 843 42.32 -39.82 19.54
CA ARG A 843 40.92 -39.37 19.64
C ARG A 843 40.68 -38.23 18.65
N PHE A 844 39.73 -38.42 17.74
CA PHE A 844 39.38 -37.41 16.76
C PHE A 844 38.41 -36.40 17.37
N LEU A 845 38.71 -35.12 17.27
CA LEU A 845 37.95 -34.06 17.93
C LEU A 845 37.07 -33.32 16.91
N ALA A 846 35.75 -33.41 17.09
CA ALA A 846 34.76 -32.70 16.30
C ALA A 846 34.36 -31.41 17.03
N LEU A 847 34.79 -30.26 16.52
CA LEU A 847 34.52 -28.94 17.10
C LEU A 847 33.40 -28.20 16.35
N PHE A 848 33.00 -28.71 15.18
CA PHE A 848 31.81 -28.29 14.47
C PHE A 848 31.14 -29.54 13.90
N PRO A 849 30.30 -30.24 14.69
CA PRO A 849 29.78 -31.56 14.34
C PRO A 849 29.15 -31.64 12.95
N GLU A 850 28.34 -30.64 12.55
CA GLU A 850 27.69 -30.63 11.22
C GLU A 850 28.69 -30.68 10.05
N GLN A 851 29.90 -30.12 10.22
CA GLN A 851 30.95 -30.10 9.18
C GLN A 851 32.01 -31.18 9.36
N ASP A 852 32.37 -31.47 10.61
CA ASP A 852 33.49 -32.35 10.95
C ASP A 852 33.09 -33.82 10.88
N LEU A 853 31.90 -34.19 11.39
CA LEU A 853 31.48 -35.58 11.47
C LEU A 853 31.44 -36.30 10.11
N PRO A 854 30.89 -35.71 9.01
CA PRO A 854 30.87 -36.39 7.71
C PRO A 854 32.27 -36.77 7.19
N PHE A 855 33.29 -35.97 7.52
CA PHE A 855 34.67 -36.25 7.15
C PHE A 855 35.32 -37.26 8.10
N LEU A 856 35.19 -37.03 9.41
CA LEU A 856 35.81 -37.85 10.46
C LEU A 856 35.31 -39.30 10.44
N LEU A 857 34.01 -39.52 10.22
CA LEU A 857 33.44 -40.87 10.08
C LEU A 857 33.98 -41.64 8.87
N GLY A 858 34.63 -40.96 7.92
CA GLY A 858 35.30 -41.59 6.79
C GLY A 858 36.75 -42.00 7.06
N ILE A 859 37.34 -41.59 8.19
CA ILE A 859 38.74 -41.87 8.55
C ILE A 859 38.91 -42.43 9.99
N ALA A 860 37.82 -42.50 10.76
CA ALA A 860 37.80 -42.95 12.14
C ALA A 860 36.48 -43.65 12.49
N ALA A 861 36.56 -44.59 13.44
CA ALA A 861 35.37 -45.24 13.97
C ALA A 861 34.58 -44.27 14.88
N PRO A 862 33.24 -44.41 15.00
CA PRO A 862 32.42 -43.48 15.79
C PRO A 862 32.86 -43.34 17.25
N ASP A 863 33.35 -44.43 17.86
CA ASP A 863 33.83 -44.46 19.23
C ASP A 863 35.19 -43.78 19.41
N GLU A 864 35.94 -43.51 18.35
CA GLU A 864 37.19 -42.72 18.38
C GLU A 864 36.93 -41.22 18.29
N ILE A 865 35.72 -40.80 17.92
CA ILE A 865 35.33 -39.40 17.73
C ILE A 865 34.73 -38.85 19.03
N ARG A 866 35.20 -37.66 19.43
CA ARG A 866 34.68 -36.92 20.59
C ARG A 866 34.19 -35.55 20.11
N GLU A 867 32.91 -35.29 20.30
CA GLU A 867 32.33 -33.95 20.12
C GLU A 867 32.76 -33.04 21.26
N VAL A 868 33.11 -31.80 20.91
CA VAL A 868 33.60 -30.78 21.84
C VAL A 868 32.63 -29.61 21.84
N ASP A 869 32.11 -29.28 23.02
CA ASP A 869 31.15 -28.19 23.25
C ASP A 869 31.72 -27.19 24.29
N PRO A 870 31.15 -25.98 24.44
CA PRO A 870 31.68 -24.98 25.36
C PRO A 870 31.77 -25.42 26.84
N ASP A 871 30.95 -26.38 27.27
CA ASP A 871 30.92 -26.84 28.65
C ASP A 871 32.01 -27.90 28.94
N ASN A 872 32.39 -28.69 27.93
CA ASN A 872 33.40 -29.74 28.05
C ASN A 872 34.76 -29.39 27.44
N ALA A 873 34.87 -28.32 26.65
CA ALA A 873 36.05 -28.05 25.81
C ALA A 873 37.38 -28.03 26.57
N VAL A 874 37.44 -27.32 27.70
CA VAL A 874 38.66 -27.20 28.50
C VAL A 874 39.02 -28.54 29.15
N SER A 875 38.02 -29.26 29.69
CA SER A 875 38.23 -30.58 30.31
C SER A 875 38.79 -31.58 29.31
N VAL A 876 38.20 -31.67 28.11
CA VAL A 876 38.65 -32.57 27.03
C VAL A 876 40.10 -32.28 26.65
N PHE A 877 40.48 -31.01 26.51
CA PHE A 877 41.86 -30.66 26.15
C PHE A 877 42.85 -30.87 27.30
N SER A 878 42.44 -30.66 28.55
CA SER A 878 43.28 -30.91 29.73
C SER A 878 43.65 -32.39 29.91
N GLU A 879 42.85 -33.28 29.36
CA GLU A 879 43.07 -34.73 29.30
C GLU A 879 44.01 -35.15 28.16
N LEU A 880 44.51 -34.24 27.31
CA LEU A 880 45.35 -34.61 26.16
C LEU A 880 46.85 -34.57 26.47
N LYS A 881 47.57 -35.56 25.94
CA LYS A 881 49.04 -35.59 25.94
C LYS A 881 49.64 -34.62 24.92
N ALA A 882 49.00 -34.53 23.75
CA ALA A 882 49.29 -33.56 22.69
C ALA A 882 48.06 -33.44 21.79
N VAL A 883 48.02 -32.42 20.94
CA VAL A 883 46.95 -32.24 19.96
C VAL A 883 47.51 -31.85 18.59
N VAL A 884 47.01 -32.49 17.55
CA VAL A 884 47.18 -32.04 16.16
C VAL A 884 45.92 -31.28 15.77
N ALA A 885 46.04 -30.02 15.36
CA ALA A 885 44.87 -29.19 15.11
C ALA A 885 44.92 -28.46 13.78
N MET A 886 43.79 -28.46 13.08
CA MET A 886 43.51 -27.62 11.90
C MET A 886 42.60 -26.43 12.23
N ARG A 887 41.64 -26.58 13.14
CA ARG A 887 40.71 -25.48 13.49
C ARG A 887 41.36 -24.51 14.47
N TYR A 888 41.14 -23.21 14.24
CA TYR A 888 41.57 -22.13 15.14
C TYR A 888 41.20 -22.37 16.62
N HIS A 889 39.96 -22.79 16.91
CA HIS A 889 39.52 -23.01 18.29
C HIS A 889 40.18 -24.22 18.97
N ALA A 890 40.60 -25.24 18.22
CA ALA A 890 41.40 -26.33 18.77
C ALA A 890 42.80 -25.86 19.15
N MET A 891 43.43 -25.03 18.30
CA MET A 891 44.73 -24.42 18.63
C MET A 891 44.63 -23.50 19.84
N LEU A 892 43.54 -22.75 19.96
CA LEU A 892 43.27 -21.87 21.10
C LEU A 892 43.07 -22.67 22.40
N LEU A 893 42.31 -23.76 22.37
CA LEU A 893 42.15 -24.64 23.53
C LEU A 893 43.46 -25.28 23.97
N ALA A 894 44.30 -25.67 23.01
CA ALA A 894 45.64 -26.15 23.29
C ALA A 894 46.46 -25.09 24.03
N ALA A 895 46.35 -23.82 23.60
CA ALA A 895 47.02 -22.69 24.23
C ALA A 895 46.53 -22.43 25.66
N LEU A 896 45.21 -22.46 25.88
CA LEU A 896 44.60 -22.24 27.19
C LEU A 896 44.93 -23.34 28.21
N THR A 897 45.00 -24.59 27.75
CA THR A 897 45.28 -25.77 28.61
C THR A 897 46.77 -26.09 28.74
N GLY A 898 47.63 -25.42 27.97
CA GLY A 898 49.05 -25.78 27.88
C GLY A 898 49.25 -27.18 27.29
N THR A 899 48.40 -27.58 26.34
CA THR A 899 48.54 -28.84 25.61
C THR A 899 49.53 -28.66 24.46
N PRO A 900 50.57 -29.50 24.33
CA PRO A 900 51.49 -29.46 23.20
C PRO A 900 50.75 -29.54 21.87
N LEU A 901 50.98 -28.56 20.99
CA LEU A 901 50.27 -28.37 19.74
C LEU A 901 51.17 -28.68 18.53
N LEU A 902 50.70 -29.56 17.65
CA LEU A 902 51.19 -29.67 16.28
C LEU A 902 50.17 -29.01 15.35
N ALA A 903 50.55 -27.89 14.74
CA ALA A 903 49.61 -27.11 13.95
C ALA A 903 49.64 -27.53 12.46
N LEU A 904 48.48 -27.87 11.91
CA LEU A 904 48.28 -28.08 10.47
C LEU A 904 47.53 -26.86 9.91
N SER A 905 48.30 -25.79 9.64
CA SER A 905 47.77 -24.50 9.16
C SER A 905 47.42 -24.57 7.68
N TYR A 906 46.25 -24.07 7.29
CA TYR A 906 45.84 -23.94 5.89
C TYR A 906 45.04 -22.66 5.64
N ASP A 907 44.64 -21.94 6.68
CA ASP A 907 43.88 -20.70 6.58
C ASP A 907 44.64 -19.52 7.19
N PRO A 908 44.42 -18.29 6.72
CA PRO A 908 45.11 -17.12 7.23
C PRO A 908 44.92 -16.86 8.73
N LYS A 909 43.83 -17.33 9.36
CA LYS A 909 43.58 -17.10 10.80
C LYS A 909 44.43 -18.01 11.66
N THR A 910 44.55 -19.30 11.29
CA THR A 910 45.48 -20.21 11.99
C THR A 910 46.91 -19.75 11.81
N GLU A 911 47.26 -19.24 10.63
CA GLU A 911 48.59 -18.74 10.35
C GLU A 911 48.96 -17.52 11.19
N ALA A 912 48.04 -16.54 11.29
CA ALA A 912 48.21 -15.38 12.15
C ALA A 912 48.42 -15.77 13.62
N LEU A 913 47.62 -16.70 14.14
CA LEU A 913 47.76 -17.22 15.51
C LEU A 913 49.16 -17.80 15.77
N LEU A 914 49.64 -18.67 14.87
CA LEU A 914 50.94 -19.32 15.03
C LEU A 914 52.08 -18.30 14.98
N SER A 915 51.96 -17.27 14.15
CA SER A 915 52.91 -16.16 14.08
C SER A 915 52.90 -15.34 15.38
N GLU A 916 51.73 -14.97 15.91
CA GLU A 916 51.58 -14.22 17.16
C GLU A 916 52.17 -14.97 18.36
N CYS A 917 51.97 -16.29 18.42
CA CYS A 917 52.50 -17.15 19.47
C CYS A 917 53.99 -17.52 19.27
N ARG A 918 54.58 -17.15 18.12
CA ARG A 918 55.91 -17.62 17.68
C ARG A 918 56.06 -19.15 17.77
N HIS A 919 55.01 -19.84 17.33
CA HIS A 919 54.91 -21.30 17.34
C HIS A 919 55.56 -21.89 16.08
N ASP A 920 56.56 -22.73 16.29
CA ASP A 920 57.41 -23.31 15.24
C ASP A 920 57.07 -24.77 14.90
N ARG A 921 56.27 -25.45 15.73
CA ARG A 921 55.84 -26.84 15.47
C ARG A 921 54.64 -26.90 14.52
N ARG A 922 54.97 -26.99 13.23
CA ARG A 922 54.01 -27.04 12.11
C ARG A 922 54.13 -28.37 11.38
N LEU A 923 52.99 -28.90 10.93
CA LEU A 923 52.90 -30.05 10.05
C LEU A 923 52.66 -29.56 8.63
N ASP A 924 53.63 -29.80 7.74
CA ASP A 924 53.41 -29.75 6.29
C ASP A 924 53.25 -31.19 5.78
N PRO A 925 52.05 -31.58 5.31
CA PRO A 925 51.83 -32.93 4.86
C PRO A 925 52.50 -33.23 3.51
N GLY A 926 52.83 -32.21 2.70
CA GLY A 926 53.34 -32.45 1.35
C GLY A 926 52.38 -33.29 0.48
N PRO A 927 52.90 -34.00 -0.55
CA PRO A 927 52.11 -34.90 -1.39
C PRO A 927 51.59 -36.14 -0.64
N ALA A 928 50.53 -36.78 -1.15
CA ALA A 928 49.87 -37.92 -0.50
C ALA A 928 50.82 -39.09 -0.15
N ALA A 929 51.84 -39.36 -0.99
CA ALA A 929 52.81 -40.42 -0.75
C ALA A 929 53.72 -40.17 0.46
N GLU A 930 53.95 -38.91 0.82
CA GLU A 930 54.85 -38.50 1.91
C GLU A 930 54.11 -38.09 3.19
N ALA A 931 52.79 -37.85 3.08
CA ALA A 931 51.96 -37.29 4.15
C ALA A 931 51.98 -38.09 5.46
N ALA A 932 51.91 -39.43 5.38
CA ALA A 932 51.97 -40.29 6.57
C ALA A 932 53.34 -40.17 7.28
N ALA A 933 54.43 -40.29 6.51
CA ALA A 933 55.79 -40.20 7.06
C ALA A 933 56.11 -38.78 7.58
N SER A 934 55.59 -37.73 6.94
CA SER A 934 55.73 -36.35 7.43
C SER A 934 55.01 -36.17 8.77
N ALA A 935 53.78 -36.67 8.88
CA ALA A 935 53.00 -36.63 10.13
C ALA A 935 53.68 -37.39 11.27
N GLU A 936 54.23 -38.59 11.00
CA GLU A 936 54.97 -39.38 11.98
C GLU A 936 56.20 -38.62 12.51
N ARG A 937 57.03 -38.07 11.62
CA ARG A 937 58.23 -37.30 12.00
C ARG A 937 57.88 -36.06 12.81
N ALA A 938 56.88 -35.31 12.38
CA ALA A 938 56.47 -34.07 13.04
C ALA A 938 55.89 -34.33 14.44
N LEU A 939 55.08 -35.39 14.60
CA LEU A 939 54.55 -35.77 15.91
C LEU A 939 55.65 -36.27 16.84
N ALA A 940 56.56 -37.12 16.36
CA ALA A 940 57.70 -37.58 17.16
C ALA A 940 58.53 -36.39 17.67
N ALA A 941 58.84 -35.43 16.78
CA ALA A 941 59.59 -34.23 17.14
C ALA A 941 58.88 -33.34 18.17
N LEU A 942 57.54 -33.27 18.15
CA LEU A 942 56.77 -32.57 19.19
C LEU A 942 56.81 -33.32 20.53
N LEU A 943 56.70 -34.65 20.51
CA LEU A 943 56.69 -35.47 21.72
C LEU A 943 58.07 -35.53 22.40
N ASP A 944 59.16 -35.40 21.63
CA ASP A 944 60.53 -35.40 22.15
C ASP A 944 60.93 -34.06 22.80
N ASP A 945 60.41 -32.93 22.30
CA ASP A 945 60.62 -31.60 22.89
C ASP A 945 59.30 -30.81 22.98
N PRO A 946 58.41 -31.17 23.92
CA PRO A 946 57.10 -30.54 24.07
C PRO A 946 57.15 -29.21 24.83
N VAL A 947 58.24 -28.90 25.56
CA VAL A 947 58.26 -27.84 26.58
C VAL A 947 58.27 -26.45 25.94
N ARG A 948 59.25 -26.16 25.08
CA ARG A 948 59.43 -24.81 24.50
C ARG A 948 58.22 -24.31 23.70
N PRO A 949 57.61 -25.09 22.80
CA PRO A 949 56.45 -24.64 22.02
C PRO A 949 55.23 -24.40 22.93
N THR A 950 55.04 -25.26 23.93
CA THR A 950 53.92 -25.18 24.86
C THR A 950 54.02 -23.94 25.77
N GLU A 951 55.23 -23.61 26.26
CA GLU A 951 55.44 -22.44 27.12
C GLU A 951 55.13 -21.12 26.42
N ARG A 952 55.56 -20.96 25.15
CA ARG A 952 55.28 -19.76 24.36
C ARG A 952 53.79 -19.61 24.08
N LEU A 953 53.15 -20.71 23.68
CA LEU A 953 51.73 -20.77 23.39
C LEU A 953 50.89 -20.44 24.65
N ALA A 954 51.23 -21.03 25.79
CA ALA A 954 50.58 -20.76 27.07
C ALA A 954 50.84 -19.33 27.58
N ALA A 955 52.04 -18.79 27.37
CA ALA A 955 52.36 -17.40 27.72
C ALA A 955 51.51 -16.40 26.91
N TRP A 956 51.37 -16.63 25.60
CA TRP A 956 50.49 -15.84 24.75
C TRP A 956 49.03 -15.93 25.21
N ALA A 957 48.53 -17.14 25.48
CA ALA A 957 47.15 -17.33 25.95
C ALA A 957 46.88 -16.62 27.28
N ARG A 958 47.83 -16.67 28.23
CA ARG A 958 47.75 -15.91 29.49
C ARG A 958 47.67 -14.40 29.23
N SER A 959 48.47 -13.88 28.30
CA SER A 959 48.39 -12.46 27.93
C SER A 959 47.02 -12.09 27.38
N GLN A 960 46.43 -12.93 26.52
CA GLN A 960 45.09 -12.70 25.97
C GLN A 960 44.00 -12.81 27.04
N LEU A 961 44.12 -13.72 28.01
CA LEU A 961 43.20 -13.83 29.14
C LEU A 961 43.25 -12.60 30.05
N GLU A 962 44.43 -12.03 30.30
CA GLU A 962 44.54 -10.78 31.08
C GLU A 962 43.89 -9.60 30.35
N GLU A 963 44.05 -9.49 29.04
CA GLU A 963 43.36 -8.46 28.24
C GLU A 963 41.85 -8.75 28.13
N GLY A 964 41.49 -10.03 28.11
CA GLY A 964 40.11 -10.54 28.18
C GLY A 964 39.41 -10.13 29.45
N LYS A 965 40.08 -10.17 30.60
CA LYS A 965 39.52 -9.66 31.87
C LYS A 965 39.18 -8.18 31.78
N LYS A 966 40.05 -7.35 31.19
CA LYS A 966 39.77 -5.91 31.01
C LYS A 966 38.59 -5.68 30.06
N SER A 967 38.57 -6.37 28.91
CA SER A 967 37.49 -6.27 27.92
C SER A 967 36.14 -6.69 28.50
N ARG A 968 36.13 -7.81 29.24
CA ARG A 968 34.96 -8.33 29.95
C ARG A 968 34.49 -7.37 31.04
N GLN A 969 35.41 -6.84 31.83
CA GLN A 969 35.10 -5.89 32.88
C GLN A 969 34.48 -4.61 32.30
N ARG A 970 35.05 -4.08 31.22
CA ARG A 970 34.50 -2.93 30.49
C ARG A 970 33.10 -3.21 29.94
N PHE A 971 32.88 -4.39 29.34
CA PHE A 971 31.56 -4.82 28.89
C PHE A 971 30.54 -4.88 30.04
N ILE A 972 30.93 -5.46 31.18
CA ILE A 972 30.09 -5.53 32.39
C ILE A 972 29.75 -4.15 32.93
N GLU A 973 30.72 -3.24 32.98
CA GLU A 973 30.54 -1.87 33.46
C GLU A 973 29.52 -1.11 32.61
N VAL A 974 29.71 -1.09 31.28
CA VAL A 974 28.79 -0.39 30.37
C VAL A 974 27.39 -1.02 30.42
N LEU A 975 27.31 -2.35 30.43
CA LEU A 975 26.03 -3.05 30.49
C LEU A 975 25.31 -2.77 31.82
N ALA A 976 26.03 -2.85 32.95
CA ALA A 976 25.48 -2.58 34.27
C ALA A 976 25.08 -1.11 34.46
N ASP A 977 25.77 -0.17 33.83
CA ASP A 977 25.40 1.26 33.80
C ASP A 977 24.09 1.46 33.03
N ARG A 978 24.00 0.93 31.80
CA ARG A 978 22.79 1.04 30.97
C ARG A 978 21.57 0.35 31.58
N LEU A 979 21.79 -0.70 32.37
CA LEU A 979 20.73 -1.36 33.14
C LEU A 979 20.32 -0.58 34.42
N ARG A 980 21.17 0.31 34.96
CA ARG A 980 20.85 1.20 36.10
C ARG A 980 20.19 2.50 35.68
N ASP A 981 20.61 3.05 34.55
CA ASP A 981 20.29 4.41 34.12
C ASP A 981 18.93 4.45 33.39
N ARG A 982 17.83 4.37 34.16
CA ARG A 982 16.40 4.72 33.85
C ARG A 982 15.38 3.77 34.46
#